data_AF-M5TST3-F1
#
_entry.id   AF-M5TST3-F1
#
_cell.length_a   1.000
_cell.length_b   1.000
_cell.length_c   1.000
_cell.angle_alpha   90.00
_cell.angle_beta   90.00
_cell.angle_gamma   90.00
#
_symmetry.space_group_name_H-M   'P 1'
#
loop_
_entity.id
_entity.type
_entity.pdbx_description
1 polymer ?
#
loop_
_entity_poly.entity_id
_entity_poly.type
_entity_poly.pdbx_seq_one_letter_code
_entity_poly.pdbx_strand_id
1 'polypeptide(L)'
;MIAVAAKDRRRRVREIPGGHAVLSHWTSAGTARGVVWGVVLLFVAAHGDASPGNGGAVHAQPPTAYARADKGTSEANIDPRSQNTSSQNDSSKRTPRGVERGHSSETSVASAGGVIEHIGPAGLKTYRWDFSRSGDADFDKWPDLFTRHVETGFPEYVRILITPREKELEANVLALDTALLLRWPQIRRSLKWIPQSERLPPLPPSLADFLVDRCLTVRLDGGQARVVSPPLPTSRRYQYRFSVDVFTQNLVHDSVYAQVIFYDGEGNELKREATPAITKTTRWRSLVIEALTPPRGAREMRVALNVMGAADGLQDIRGVVSFDNITFRQFPQMKVTTDQPFGVYRRGERVTATTQLMGLPSEPTRVRLRLLDHDENELRSASRELEIVDFEQVSALEASGPVPALVDEPVSGDDAGLVQSTNPDARGADQDSLWFDWALENLPPGYYIIDASMENERGASLSNRSTFVVVDRLTDDPREWAPPSPREQADQSRQSAMSVFASQPTEIEPLPFGWTLPQELVHRYHRKEVSGKIVSQWLSNVGVGWAKLPIWFPPGEATTADTAATLASRLRDVGINPVGLLDRPRADQVELYRVRERGEARVADFLNDPVMWRPQLDAVMNRMTFRIRMWQLGDETDNSFQELPDLREKIESIADGLQGFGQPLEIVIPWAWMDDVPEIGGDSWKGVIRHLDQPLTSDELDAMLDLEEGGFNGSVGPASRSGTTQRQLTGLVRGGENPIVSSAPVARRNRGDTWLTIDPLPAQRYDRDSRITDLVLRMATVRGHKVEAAFVRRPMAPEATLVKPDWHPDDLLLPWRTTSLLLGRARNIGSLQMRGGSHNIVFRSSHSSVILIWSDTPRTERLFLGDNVYEVDVWGRRRELQKALWTDK
;
A
#
# COMPACT_ATOMS: atom_id res chain seq x y z
N MET A 1 -12.92 -10.28 -55.99
CA MET A 1 -14.17 -10.40 -56.76
C MET A 1 -15.26 -9.73 -55.93
N ILE A 2 -15.93 -8.72 -56.52
CA ILE A 2 -17.04 -7.89 -56.00
C ILE A 2 -16.66 -6.83 -54.94
N ALA A 3 -16.58 -5.61 -55.46
CA ALA A 3 -16.70 -4.34 -54.75
C ALA A 3 -18.17 -3.88 -54.79
N VAL A 4 -18.61 -3.13 -53.78
CA VAL A 4 -19.71 -2.15 -53.91
C VAL A 4 -19.31 -0.87 -53.18
N ALA A 5 -19.49 0.25 -53.87
CA ALA A 5 -19.02 1.57 -53.54
C ALA A 5 -20.16 2.51 -53.07
N ALA A 6 -19.73 3.65 -52.52
CA ALA A 6 -20.35 4.97 -52.50
C ALA A 6 -21.51 5.24 -51.52
N LYS A 7 -21.37 6.29 -50.69
CA LYS A 7 -21.71 7.66 -51.12
C LYS A 7 -21.23 8.74 -50.14
N ASP A 8 -20.73 9.79 -50.76
CA ASP A 8 -20.12 11.02 -50.23
C ASP A 8 -21.19 12.08 -49.85
N ARG A 9 -20.90 12.92 -48.86
CA ARG A 9 -21.52 14.26 -48.69
C ARG A 9 -20.62 15.18 -47.85
N ARG A 10 -19.88 16.04 -48.56
CA ARG A 10 -19.19 17.24 -48.05
C ARG A 10 -20.14 18.44 -47.86
N ARG A 11 -19.86 19.25 -46.82
CA ARG A 11 -19.86 20.75 -46.76
C ARG A 11 -19.79 21.14 -45.26
N ARG A 12 -19.09 22.18 -44.80
CA ARG A 12 -18.22 23.20 -45.40
C ARG A 12 -17.40 23.85 -44.25
N VAL A 13 -16.23 24.34 -44.61
CA VAL A 13 -15.17 25.04 -43.87
C VAL A 13 -15.61 26.39 -43.28
N ARG A 14 -15.00 26.78 -42.14
CA ARG A 14 -14.63 28.19 -41.85
C ARG A 14 -13.29 28.24 -41.10
N GLU A 15 -12.40 29.11 -41.57
CA GLU A 15 -10.96 29.25 -41.25
C GLU A 15 -10.68 30.16 -40.04
N ILE A 16 -9.74 29.74 -39.15
CA ILE A 16 -8.42 30.31 -38.76
C ILE A 16 -8.23 31.86 -38.88
N PRO A 17 -7.66 32.60 -37.89
CA PRO A 17 -6.19 32.65 -37.58
C PRO A 17 -5.79 32.90 -36.09
N GLY A 18 -4.59 32.62 -35.58
CA GLY A 18 -3.31 32.14 -36.14
C GLY A 18 -2.18 32.21 -35.08
N GLY A 19 -1.04 31.56 -35.39
CA GLY A 19 0.36 31.86 -34.93
C GLY A 19 0.70 31.56 -33.45
N HIS A 20 1.79 30.88 -33.07
CA HIS A 20 3.10 30.68 -33.69
C HIS A 20 3.77 29.37 -33.24
N ALA A 21 4.48 28.74 -34.18
CA ALA A 21 5.36 27.60 -33.97
C ALA A 21 6.77 28.03 -33.53
N VAL A 22 7.45 27.18 -32.75
CA VAL A 22 8.89 26.97 -32.85
C VAL A 22 9.16 25.46 -32.79
N LEU A 23 9.50 24.91 -33.96
CA LEU A 23 10.11 23.60 -34.18
C LEU A 23 11.60 23.85 -34.46
N SER A 24 12.48 23.16 -33.77
CA SER A 24 13.88 22.99 -34.20
C SER A 24 14.24 21.52 -34.22
N HIS A 25 14.53 21.04 -35.43
CA HIS A 25 15.16 19.76 -35.77
C HIS A 25 16.49 19.57 -35.02
N TRP A 26 16.87 18.31 -34.75
CA TRP A 26 18.10 17.70 -35.27
C TRP A 26 17.93 16.17 -35.32
N THR A 27 18.22 15.62 -36.49
CA THR A 27 18.33 14.21 -36.85
C THR A 27 19.66 13.63 -36.39
N SER A 28 19.69 12.35 -35.96
CA SER A 28 20.66 11.32 -36.39
C SER A 28 20.97 10.28 -35.30
N ALA A 29 20.58 9.03 -35.60
CA ALA A 29 21.31 7.77 -35.43
C ALA A 29 21.85 7.35 -34.05
N GLY A 30 21.46 6.13 -33.62
CA GLY A 30 22.23 5.40 -32.61
C GLY A 30 21.54 4.26 -31.85
N THR A 31 20.48 3.62 -32.36
CA THR A 31 19.85 2.49 -31.65
C THR A 31 20.56 1.17 -31.96
N ALA A 32 21.52 0.80 -31.10
CA ALA A 32 22.12 -0.53 -31.09
C ALA A 32 21.16 -1.54 -30.42
N ARG A 33 20.33 -2.22 -31.22
CA ARG A 33 19.67 -3.47 -30.86
C ARG A 33 20.37 -4.61 -31.60
N GLY A 34 21.27 -5.30 -30.91
CA GLY A 34 21.85 -6.55 -31.37
C GLY A 34 20.82 -7.67 -31.29
N VAL A 35 20.10 -7.91 -32.39
CA VAL A 35 19.30 -9.12 -32.59
C VAL A 35 20.14 -10.05 -33.45
N VAL A 36 20.67 -11.10 -32.84
CA VAL A 36 21.41 -12.16 -33.52
C VAL A 36 20.40 -13.04 -34.26
N TRP A 37 20.19 -12.76 -35.55
CA TRP A 37 19.53 -13.67 -36.49
C TRP A 37 20.59 -14.62 -37.08
N GLY A 38 20.61 -15.87 -36.61
CA GLY A 38 21.31 -16.95 -37.29
C GLY A 38 20.46 -17.47 -38.44
N VAL A 39 20.67 -16.93 -39.64
CA VAL A 39 20.06 -17.42 -40.89
C VAL A 39 20.86 -18.63 -41.39
N VAL A 40 20.24 -19.82 -41.39
CA VAL A 40 20.73 -20.98 -42.14
C VAL A 40 20.02 -21.00 -43.50
N LEU A 41 20.74 -20.57 -44.53
CA LEU A 41 20.31 -20.63 -45.93
C LEU A 41 20.73 -21.98 -46.54
N LEU A 42 19.75 -22.78 -46.98
CA LEU A 42 19.94 -23.97 -47.84
C LEU A 42 19.15 -23.74 -49.12
N PHE A 43 19.84 -23.29 -50.17
CA PHE A 43 19.26 -23.19 -51.52
C PHE A 43 19.39 -24.54 -52.26
N VAL A 44 18.27 -25.03 -52.78
CA VAL A 44 18.24 -26.06 -53.85
C VAL A 44 17.65 -25.38 -55.08
N ALA A 45 18.48 -25.15 -56.10
CA ALA A 45 18.08 -24.57 -57.37
C ALA A 45 17.72 -25.66 -58.40
N ALA A 46 16.57 -25.50 -59.05
CA ALA A 46 16.18 -26.22 -60.27
C ALA A 46 16.56 -25.37 -61.50
N HIS A 47 17.01 -26.06 -62.56
CA HIS A 47 17.54 -25.50 -63.82
C HIS A 47 16.48 -24.87 -64.74
N GLY A 48 16.94 -23.94 -65.59
CA GLY A 48 16.23 -23.44 -66.76
C GLY A 48 17.02 -22.40 -67.59
N ASP A 49 17.80 -22.91 -68.55
CA ASP A 49 18.19 -22.40 -69.88
C ASP A 49 18.80 -21.00 -70.20
N ALA A 50 19.84 -21.11 -71.05
CA ALA A 50 20.23 -20.30 -72.23
C ALA A 50 21.08 -19.00 -72.12
N SER A 51 22.39 -19.19 -72.33
CA SER A 51 23.24 -18.51 -73.36
C SER A 51 23.66 -17.02 -73.23
N PRO A 52 24.74 -16.56 -73.93
CA PRO A 52 26.01 -16.22 -73.27
C PRO A 52 26.54 -14.80 -73.56
N GLY A 53 27.56 -14.36 -72.80
CA GLY A 53 28.24 -13.09 -73.08
C GLY A 53 29.47 -12.77 -72.22
N ASN A 54 30.63 -13.23 -72.69
CA ASN A 54 31.89 -12.49 -72.88
C ASN A 54 32.54 -11.65 -71.73
N GLY A 55 33.82 -11.95 -71.44
CA GLY A 55 34.86 -10.90 -71.39
C GLY A 55 35.69 -10.73 -70.10
N GLY A 56 36.99 -11.07 -70.19
CA GLY A 56 38.12 -10.45 -69.46
C GLY A 56 38.47 -11.07 -68.09
N ALA A 57 39.51 -11.90 -67.91
CA ALA A 57 40.96 -11.61 -67.93
C ALA A 57 41.32 -10.51 -66.90
N VAL A 58 42.22 -10.68 -65.92
CA VAL A 58 43.67 -10.96 -66.03
C VAL A 58 44.27 -11.17 -64.61
N HIS A 59 45.29 -12.04 -64.52
CA HIS A 59 46.47 -12.16 -63.61
C HIS A 59 46.52 -11.43 -62.24
N ALA A 60 47.17 -11.93 -61.19
CA ALA A 60 48.47 -12.61 -61.15
C ALA A 60 48.68 -13.40 -59.84
N GLN A 61 49.62 -14.31 -59.93
CA GLN A 61 50.03 -15.33 -58.96
C GLN A 61 51.32 -14.86 -58.20
N PRO A 62 52.01 -15.70 -57.41
CA PRO A 62 52.38 -15.47 -56.00
C PRO A 62 53.91 -15.18 -55.88
N PRO A 63 54.74 -15.53 -54.84
CA PRO A 63 54.93 -16.91 -54.34
C PRO A 63 55.46 -17.12 -52.89
N THR A 64 55.63 -18.41 -52.53
CA THR A 64 56.75 -19.02 -51.73
C THR A 64 56.80 -18.81 -50.20
N ALA A 65 57.21 -19.76 -49.33
CA ALA A 65 57.90 -21.05 -49.49
C ALA A 65 58.06 -21.83 -48.15
N TYR A 66 58.08 -23.18 -48.25
CA TYR A 66 58.90 -24.22 -47.55
C TYR A 66 58.82 -24.44 -46.01
N ALA A 67 58.37 -25.62 -45.51
CA ALA A 67 59.06 -26.93 -45.30
C ALA A 67 59.66 -27.06 -43.87
N ARG A 68 59.82 -28.18 -43.14
CA ARG A 68 59.89 -29.66 -43.31
C ARG A 68 59.80 -30.26 -41.86
N ALA A 69 58.99 -31.29 -41.55
CA ALA A 69 59.27 -32.75 -41.47
C ALA A 69 60.23 -33.27 -40.37
N ASP A 70 59.73 -34.21 -39.54
CA ASP A 70 60.23 -35.57 -39.17
C ASP A 70 59.81 -35.96 -37.73
N LYS A 71 58.98 -36.99 -37.49
CA LYS A 71 59.13 -38.46 -37.51
C LYS A 71 59.87 -39.08 -36.30
N GLY A 72 59.22 -40.02 -35.63
CA GLY A 72 59.83 -40.97 -34.67
C GLY A 72 58.80 -41.81 -33.91
N THR A 73 58.87 -43.13 -34.09
CA THR A 73 57.89 -44.21 -33.78
C THR A 73 58.24 -45.10 -32.58
N SER A 74 57.27 -45.96 -32.20
CA SER A 74 57.33 -47.33 -31.61
C SER A 74 57.02 -47.47 -30.11
N GLU A 75 55.89 -48.11 -29.72
CA GLU A 75 55.71 -49.56 -29.38
C GLU A 75 56.46 -50.00 -28.10
N ALA A 76 56.00 -50.89 -27.20
CA ALA A 76 54.74 -51.55 -26.84
C ALA A 76 54.99 -52.38 -25.54
N ASN A 77 53.90 -52.79 -24.86
CA ASN A 77 53.70 -54.05 -24.10
C ASN A 77 54.12 -54.29 -22.61
N ILE A 78 53.06 -54.63 -21.83
CA ILE A 78 52.83 -55.81 -20.94
C ILE A 78 53.43 -55.87 -19.50
N ASP A 79 52.54 -55.66 -18.51
CA ASP A 79 52.08 -56.47 -17.33
C ASP A 79 52.89 -57.72 -16.83
N PRO A 80 52.64 -58.35 -15.64
CA PRO A 80 51.75 -58.05 -14.48
C PRO A 80 52.26 -58.46 -13.04
N ARG A 81 51.39 -58.24 -12.01
CA ARG A 81 51.23 -58.93 -10.69
C ARG A 81 52.30 -58.83 -9.56
N SER A 82 51.94 -58.26 -8.39
CA SER A 82 51.41 -59.01 -7.20
C SER A 82 51.32 -58.17 -5.89
N GLN A 83 50.16 -58.28 -5.25
CA GLN A 83 49.83 -58.41 -3.81
C GLN A 83 50.27 -57.39 -2.72
N ASN A 84 49.21 -56.89 -2.04
CA ASN A 84 49.02 -56.75 -0.58
C ASN A 84 49.90 -55.79 0.25
N THR A 85 49.34 -54.66 0.69
CA THR A 85 48.71 -54.47 2.03
C THR A 85 48.53 -52.97 2.35
N SER A 86 47.41 -52.66 3.02
CA SER A 86 47.04 -51.45 3.78
C SER A 86 48.19 -50.86 4.62
N SER A 87 48.33 -49.57 4.93
CA SER A 87 47.39 -48.45 5.03
C SER A 87 48.15 -47.15 5.37
N GLN A 88 47.50 -46.01 5.07
CA GLN A 88 47.61 -44.68 5.69
C GLN A 88 48.70 -43.68 5.26
N ASN A 89 48.17 -42.53 4.83
CA ASN A 89 48.63 -41.14 4.91
C ASN A 89 49.93 -40.75 4.21
N ASP A 90 49.78 -39.97 3.14
CA ASP A 90 50.00 -38.51 3.18
C ASP A 90 50.18 -38.02 1.73
N SER A 91 49.36 -37.07 1.26
CA SER A 91 49.62 -36.43 -0.02
C SER A 91 49.11 -34.99 -0.02
N SER A 92 50.04 -34.12 0.36
CA SER A 92 50.15 -32.74 -0.09
C SER A 92 50.17 -32.67 -1.63
N LYS A 93 49.30 -31.83 -2.21
CA LYS A 93 49.41 -31.40 -3.61
C LYS A 93 49.41 -29.88 -3.70
N ARG A 94 50.60 -29.37 -4.04
CA ARG A 94 50.85 -28.03 -4.57
C ARG A 94 50.23 -27.87 -5.97
N THR A 95 49.74 -26.66 -6.20
CA THR A 95 49.21 -26.08 -7.44
C THR A 95 50.14 -26.18 -8.66
N PRO A 96 49.58 -26.01 -9.85
CA PRO A 96 50.06 -24.90 -10.68
C PRO A 96 48.96 -24.02 -11.29
N ARG A 97 49.31 -22.75 -11.44
CA ARG A 97 48.60 -21.68 -12.17
C ARG A 97 48.23 -22.09 -13.60
N GLY A 98 47.04 -21.67 -14.05
CA GLY A 98 46.60 -21.75 -15.44
C GLY A 98 45.55 -20.69 -15.78
N VAL A 99 46.05 -19.57 -16.31
CA VAL A 99 45.48 -18.62 -17.29
C VAL A 99 43.95 -18.57 -17.48
N GLU A 100 43.41 -17.38 -17.19
CA GLU A 100 42.06 -16.90 -17.50
C GLU A 100 41.71 -16.97 -19.00
N ARG A 101 40.53 -17.54 -19.30
CA ARG A 101 39.63 -17.06 -20.35
C ARG A 101 38.20 -17.19 -19.84
N GLY A 102 37.60 -16.05 -19.52
CA GLY A 102 36.21 -15.94 -19.11
C GLY A 102 35.25 -16.30 -20.24
N HIS A 103 34.47 -17.36 -20.04
CA HIS A 103 33.17 -17.56 -20.67
C HIS A 103 32.19 -17.84 -19.53
N SER A 104 31.27 -16.88 -19.35
CA SER A 104 30.10 -16.94 -18.49
C SER A 104 29.20 -18.12 -18.88
N SER A 105 29.09 -19.11 -18.01
CA SER A 105 28.10 -20.18 -18.13
C SER A 105 26.87 -19.87 -17.28
N GLU A 106 25.86 -19.26 -17.91
CA GLU A 106 24.48 -19.36 -17.44
C GLU A 106 24.13 -20.86 -17.38
N THR A 107 23.66 -21.34 -16.23
CA THR A 107 23.38 -22.78 -16.05
C THR A 107 21.88 -22.95 -15.88
N SER A 108 21.16 -23.21 -16.96
CA SER A 108 19.78 -23.71 -16.89
C SER A 108 19.82 -25.22 -16.69
N VAL A 109 19.22 -25.71 -15.61
CA VAL A 109 19.08 -27.15 -15.39
C VAL A 109 17.59 -27.48 -15.46
N ALA A 110 17.19 -28.30 -16.44
CA ALA A 110 15.88 -28.93 -16.42
C ALA A 110 15.91 -30.04 -15.36
N SER A 111 15.06 -29.93 -14.33
CA SER A 111 14.95 -30.93 -13.26
C SER A 111 13.73 -31.83 -13.47
N ALA A 112 13.57 -32.85 -12.63
CA ALA A 112 12.46 -33.80 -12.72
C ALA A 112 11.10 -33.07 -12.63
N GLY A 113 10.21 -33.30 -13.62
CA GLY A 113 8.89 -32.66 -13.70
C GLY A 113 8.76 -31.45 -14.62
N GLY A 114 9.69 -31.26 -15.55
CA GLY A 114 9.59 -30.22 -16.58
C GLY A 114 9.74 -28.78 -16.10
N VAL A 115 10.11 -28.57 -14.82
CA VAL A 115 10.44 -27.23 -14.33
C VAL A 115 11.83 -26.83 -14.79
N ILE A 116 11.89 -25.67 -15.43
CA ILE A 116 13.13 -24.99 -15.79
C ILE A 116 13.51 -24.14 -14.59
N GLU A 117 14.56 -24.56 -13.88
CA GLU A 117 15.17 -23.76 -12.82
C GLU A 117 16.29 -22.92 -13.43
N HIS A 118 16.14 -21.60 -13.34
CA HIS A 118 17.15 -20.64 -13.73
C HIS A 118 17.65 -19.92 -12.49
N ILE A 119 18.92 -20.08 -12.17
CA ILE A 119 19.58 -19.33 -11.11
C ILE A 119 20.16 -18.06 -11.74
N GLY A 120 19.58 -16.93 -11.36
CA GLY A 120 20.10 -15.63 -11.79
C GLY A 120 21.50 -15.39 -11.22
N PRO A 121 22.24 -14.42 -11.77
CA PRO A 121 23.56 -14.07 -11.28
C PRO A 121 23.59 -13.68 -9.80
N ALA A 122 22.49 -13.11 -9.32
CA ALA A 122 22.23 -12.76 -7.93
C ALA A 122 21.92 -13.98 -7.04
N GLY A 123 22.02 -15.22 -7.52
CA GLY A 123 21.64 -16.43 -6.76
C GLY A 123 20.13 -16.63 -6.59
N LEU A 124 19.31 -15.67 -7.03
CA LEU A 124 17.84 -15.74 -7.00
C LEU A 124 17.33 -16.73 -8.04
N LYS A 125 16.41 -17.60 -7.62
CA LYS A 125 15.85 -18.64 -8.46
C LYS A 125 14.62 -18.17 -9.20
N THR A 126 14.56 -18.52 -10.48
CA THR A 126 13.35 -18.46 -11.30
C THR A 126 12.94 -19.87 -11.65
N TYR A 127 11.71 -20.24 -11.31
CA TYR A 127 11.10 -21.51 -11.71
C TYR A 127 10.13 -21.21 -12.84
N ARG A 128 10.23 -21.95 -13.95
CA ARG A 128 9.36 -21.78 -15.11
C ARG A 128 8.86 -23.13 -15.62
N TRP A 129 7.57 -23.23 -15.89
CA TRP A 129 7.00 -24.28 -16.75
C TRP A 129 6.50 -23.65 -18.04
N ASP A 130 7.01 -24.13 -19.16
CA ASP A 130 6.67 -23.66 -20.50
C ASP A 130 6.04 -24.77 -21.36
N PHE A 131 5.74 -25.92 -20.76
CA PHE A 131 5.16 -27.10 -21.43
C PHE A 131 5.92 -27.56 -22.69
N SER A 132 7.19 -27.18 -22.81
CA SER A 132 8.07 -27.58 -23.90
C SER A 132 8.37 -29.08 -23.83
N ARG A 133 9.19 -29.59 -24.76
CA ARG A 133 9.59 -31.00 -24.81
C ARG A 133 10.13 -31.55 -23.48
N SER A 134 10.74 -30.73 -22.63
CA SER A 134 11.23 -31.19 -21.32
C SER A 134 10.13 -31.44 -20.29
N GLY A 135 8.91 -30.96 -20.52
CA GLY A 135 7.75 -31.18 -19.64
C GLY A 135 6.78 -32.27 -20.07
N ASP A 136 7.10 -33.01 -21.13
CA ASP A 136 6.33 -34.15 -21.70
C ASP A 136 7.36 -35.17 -22.23
N ALA A 137 8.10 -35.79 -21.31
CA ALA A 137 9.20 -36.69 -21.63
C ALA A 137 8.70 -38.08 -22.08
N ASP A 138 7.49 -38.49 -21.69
CA ASP A 138 6.87 -39.75 -22.07
C ASP A 138 5.95 -39.66 -23.30
N PHE A 139 5.74 -38.44 -23.83
CA PHE A 139 5.02 -38.13 -25.07
C PHE A 139 3.51 -38.43 -25.01
N ASP A 140 2.92 -38.48 -23.82
CA ASP A 140 1.50 -38.73 -23.65
C ASP A 140 0.63 -37.47 -23.84
N LYS A 141 1.26 -36.30 -24.06
CA LYS A 141 0.65 -34.97 -24.17
C LYS A 141 0.03 -34.47 -22.86
N TRP A 142 0.34 -35.12 -21.75
CA TRP A 142 0.07 -34.65 -20.40
C TRP A 142 1.37 -34.09 -19.82
N PRO A 143 1.33 -33.00 -19.05
CA PRO A 143 2.54 -32.49 -18.44
C PRO A 143 3.04 -33.42 -17.31
N ASP A 144 4.31 -33.82 -17.38
CA ASP A 144 4.94 -34.73 -16.43
C ASP A 144 4.81 -34.22 -14.99
N LEU A 145 4.45 -35.12 -14.06
CA LEU A 145 4.27 -34.87 -12.62
C LEU A 145 3.14 -33.89 -12.25
N PHE A 146 2.42 -33.30 -13.21
CA PHE A 146 1.18 -32.58 -12.92
C PHE A 146 0.07 -33.56 -12.56
N THR A 147 -0.79 -33.17 -11.63
CA THR A 147 -1.91 -34.00 -11.19
C THR A 147 -3.24 -33.37 -11.61
N ARG A 148 -4.16 -34.22 -12.10
CA ARG A 148 -5.54 -33.84 -12.38
C ARG A 148 -6.35 -33.95 -11.10
N HIS A 149 -7.14 -32.92 -10.79
CA HIS A 149 -8.12 -33.00 -9.71
C HIS A 149 -9.38 -33.73 -10.19
N VAL A 150 -9.85 -34.73 -9.44
CA VAL A 150 -11.03 -35.54 -9.78
C VAL A 150 -11.98 -35.55 -8.58
N GLU A 151 -13.09 -34.82 -8.71
CA GLU A 151 -14.15 -34.70 -7.70
C GLU A 151 -15.49 -34.40 -8.38
N THR A 152 -16.58 -34.36 -7.63
CA THR A 152 -17.90 -33.94 -8.13
C THR A 152 -17.83 -32.54 -8.75
N GLY A 153 -18.11 -32.43 -10.05
CA GLY A 153 -17.99 -31.20 -10.84
C GLY A 153 -16.70 -31.09 -11.68
N PHE A 154 -15.69 -31.92 -11.40
CA PHE A 154 -14.42 -32.03 -12.15
C PHE A 154 -14.33 -33.37 -12.89
N PRO A 155 -15.10 -33.55 -13.98
CA PRO A 155 -15.17 -34.82 -14.67
C PRO A 155 -13.87 -35.16 -15.41
N GLU A 156 -13.57 -36.46 -15.56
CA GLU A 156 -12.40 -36.93 -16.32
C GLU A 156 -12.53 -36.71 -17.84
N TYR A 157 -13.75 -36.58 -18.36
CA TYR A 157 -13.99 -36.44 -19.80
C TYR A 157 -13.54 -35.08 -20.38
N VAL A 158 -13.41 -34.04 -19.55
CA VAL A 158 -12.92 -32.73 -20.03
C VAL A 158 -11.49 -32.91 -20.53
N ARG A 159 -11.26 -32.55 -21.80
CA ARG A 159 -10.02 -32.89 -22.49
C ARG A 159 -8.95 -31.87 -22.18
N ILE A 160 -7.86 -32.31 -21.56
CA ILE A 160 -6.70 -31.49 -21.18
C ILE A 160 -5.49 -32.11 -21.87
N LEU A 161 -4.76 -31.32 -22.65
CA LEU A 161 -3.56 -31.78 -23.37
C LEU A 161 -2.61 -30.64 -23.70
N ILE A 162 -1.34 -30.96 -23.83
CA ILE A 162 -0.32 -30.07 -24.38
C ILE A 162 -0.55 -29.91 -25.88
N THR A 163 -0.59 -28.67 -26.33
CA THR A 163 -0.80 -28.29 -27.73
C THR A 163 0.20 -27.21 -28.14
N PRO A 164 0.47 -27.01 -29.45
CA PRO A 164 1.21 -25.84 -29.91
C PRO A 164 0.50 -24.55 -29.50
N ARG A 165 1.29 -23.57 -29.03
CA ARG A 165 0.83 -22.20 -28.74
C ARG A 165 0.29 -21.53 -30.01
N GLU A 166 0.93 -21.80 -31.16
CA GLU A 166 0.53 -21.34 -32.49
C GLU A 166 0.41 -22.51 -33.48
N LYS A 167 -0.84 -22.91 -33.78
CA LYS A 167 -1.13 -24.06 -34.66
C LYS A 167 -0.67 -23.87 -36.11
N GLU A 168 -0.74 -22.64 -36.63
CA GLU A 168 -0.31 -22.34 -38.00
C GLU A 168 1.21 -22.44 -38.16
N LEU A 169 1.95 -21.98 -37.15
CA LEU A 169 3.40 -22.10 -37.12
C LEU A 169 3.83 -23.57 -37.07
N GLU A 170 3.20 -24.38 -36.21
CA GLU A 170 3.47 -25.82 -36.12
C GLU A 170 3.26 -26.52 -37.46
N ALA A 171 2.15 -26.26 -38.15
CA ALA A 171 1.86 -26.88 -39.45
C ALA A 171 2.94 -26.56 -40.50
N ASN A 172 3.42 -25.32 -40.54
CA ASN A 172 4.47 -24.90 -41.45
C ASN A 172 5.83 -25.54 -41.09
N VAL A 173 6.17 -25.61 -39.80
CA VAL A 173 7.45 -26.18 -39.35
C VAL A 173 7.45 -27.71 -39.48
N LEU A 174 6.33 -28.40 -39.23
CA LEU A 174 6.20 -29.85 -39.46
C LEU A 174 6.37 -30.22 -40.95
N ALA A 175 5.92 -29.38 -41.87
CA ALA A 175 6.16 -29.57 -43.30
C ALA A 175 7.67 -29.48 -43.63
N LEU A 176 8.39 -28.58 -42.97
CA LEU A 176 9.85 -28.46 -43.08
C LEU A 176 10.57 -29.65 -42.46
N ASP A 177 10.15 -30.11 -41.27
CA ASP A 177 10.71 -31.31 -40.61
C ASP A 177 10.54 -32.56 -41.47
N THR A 178 9.36 -32.73 -42.09
CA THR A 178 9.09 -33.84 -43.01
C THR A 178 10.01 -33.80 -44.23
N ALA A 179 10.21 -32.61 -44.81
CA ALA A 179 11.13 -32.42 -45.93
C ALA A 179 12.60 -32.65 -45.52
N LEU A 180 12.98 -32.23 -44.31
CA LEU A 180 14.31 -32.41 -43.76
C LEU A 180 14.59 -33.89 -43.47
N LEU A 181 13.63 -34.63 -42.90
CA LEU A 181 13.72 -36.08 -42.66
C LEU A 181 13.99 -36.86 -43.95
N LEU A 182 13.25 -36.55 -45.02
CA LEU A 182 13.42 -37.19 -46.33
C LEU A 182 14.80 -36.91 -46.96
N ARG A 183 15.38 -35.73 -46.70
CA ARG A 183 16.68 -35.30 -47.25
C ARG A 183 17.87 -35.53 -46.30
N TRP A 184 17.62 -35.87 -45.03
CA TRP A 184 18.64 -36.04 -44.00
C TRP A 184 19.73 -37.05 -44.36
N PRO A 185 19.42 -38.22 -44.96
CA PRO A 185 20.46 -39.17 -45.37
C PRO A 185 21.39 -38.60 -46.45
N GLN A 186 20.88 -37.73 -47.32
CA GLN A 186 21.64 -37.07 -48.38
C GLN A 186 22.50 -35.94 -47.81
N ILE A 187 21.91 -35.12 -46.92
CA ILE A 187 22.58 -34.03 -46.21
C ILE A 187 23.73 -34.57 -45.34
N ARG A 188 23.50 -35.67 -44.60
CA ARG A 188 24.54 -36.32 -43.78
C ARG A 188 25.68 -36.88 -44.63
N ARG A 189 25.40 -37.34 -45.86
CA ARG A 189 26.44 -37.78 -46.80
C ARG A 189 27.21 -36.60 -47.39
N SER A 190 26.53 -35.48 -47.68
CA SER A 190 27.15 -34.29 -48.26
C SER A 190 27.91 -33.44 -47.25
N LEU A 191 27.70 -33.60 -45.94
CA LEU A 191 28.44 -32.91 -44.87
C LEU A 191 29.69 -33.68 -44.37
N LYS A 192 30.05 -34.81 -45.00
CA LYS A 192 31.24 -35.62 -44.61
C LYS A 192 32.60 -34.91 -44.69
N TRP A 193 32.67 -33.74 -45.34
CA TRP A 193 33.89 -32.93 -45.45
C TRP A 193 34.11 -32.00 -44.25
N ILE A 194 33.14 -31.90 -43.33
CA ILE A 194 33.23 -31.06 -42.12
C ILE A 194 33.80 -31.90 -40.96
N PRO A 195 34.89 -31.47 -40.29
CA PRO A 195 35.39 -32.13 -39.09
C PRO A 195 34.27 -32.19 -38.04
N GLN A 196 33.99 -33.38 -37.48
CA GLN A 196 32.86 -33.71 -36.58
C GLN A 196 31.56 -34.19 -37.24
N SER A 197 31.48 -34.36 -38.56
CA SER A 197 30.28 -34.89 -39.25
C SER A 197 29.85 -36.30 -38.80
N GLU A 198 30.76 -37.08 -38.20
CA GLU A 198 30.46 -38.39 -37.60
C GLU A 198 29.64 -38.32 -36.31
N ARG A 199 29.58 -37.14 -35.67
CA ARG A 199 28.75 -36.87 -34.48
C ARG A 199 27.31 -36.44 -34.81
N LEU A 200 26.96 -36.32 -36.09
CA LEU A 200 25.59 -35.94 -36.47
C LEU A 200 24.61 -37.09 -36.16
N PRO A 201 23.48 -36.78 -35.50
CA PRO A 201 22.52 -37.79 -35.08
C PRO A 201 21.91 -38.56 -36.28
N PRO A 202 21.48 -39.81 -36.07
CA PRO A 202 20.87 -40.63 -37.12
C PRO A 202 19.58 -40.04 -37.69
N LEU A 203 18.88 -39.20 -36.92
CA LEU A 203 17.71 -38.43 -37.32
C LEU A 203 18.02 -36.92 -37.20
N PRO A 204 17.42 -36.06 -38.05
CA PRO A 204 17.53 -34.62 -37.87
C PRO A 204 16.90 -34.20 -36.54
N PRO A 205 17.40 -33.15 -35.87
CA PRO A 205 16.67 -32.51 -34.79
C PRO A 205 15.33 -32.00 -35.35
N SER A 206 14.23 -32.21 -34.62
CA SER A 206 12.93 -31.66 -35.03
C SER A 206 12.92 -30.16 -34.78
N LEU A 207 12.78 -29.38 -35.86
CA LEU A 207 12.66 -27.93 -35.79
C LEU A 207 11.37 -27.53 -35.08
N ALA A 208 10.29 -28.33 -35.20
CA ALA A 208 9.03 -28.07 -34.53
C ALA A 208 9.22 -28.05 -33.00
N ASP A 209 10.06 -28.94 -32.47
CA ASP A 209 10.36 -29.00 -31.04
C ASP A 209 11.16 -27.81 -30.50
N PHE A 210 11.94 -27.15 -31.36
CA PHE A 210 12.77 -26.00 -30.98
C PHE A 210 12.10 -24.65 -31.26
N LEU A 211 11.25 -24.58 -32.28
CA LEU A 211 10.69 -23.32 -32.77
C LEU A 211 9.23 -23.09 -32.38
N VAL A 212 8.51 -24.14 -31.96
CA VAL A 212 7.09 -24.04 -31.62
C VAL A 212 6.92 -24.15 -30.11
N ASP A 213 6.59 -23.02 -29.49
CA ASP A 213 6.18 -23.00 -28.09
C ASP A 213 4.94 -23.88 -27.87
N ARG A 214 4.86 -24.54 -26.73
CA ARG A 214 3.74 -25.41 -26.36
C ARG A 214 3.00 -24.82 -25.16
N CYS A 215 1.74 -25.20 -25.00
CA CYS A 215 0.90 -24.73 -23.92
C CYS A 215 -0.07 -25.83 -23.47
N LEU A 216 -0.51 -25.76 -22.22
CA LEU A 216 -1.51 -26.68 -21.67
C LEU A 216 -2.91 -26.19 -22.05
N THR A 217 -3.64 -26.96 -22.85
CA THR A 217 -4.97 -26.58 -23.34
C THR A 217 -6.06 -27.48 -22.76
N VAL A 218 -7.07 -26.84 -22.17
CA VAL A 218 -8.34 -27.40 -21.72
C VAL A 218 -9.41 -27.12 -22.77
N ARG A 219 -10.08 -28.16 -23.25
CA ARG A 219 -11.25 -28.06 -24.13
C ARG A 219 -12.50 -28.36 -23.31
N LEU A 220 -13.33 -27.35 -23.15
CA LEU A 220 -14.52 -27.42 -22.30
C LEU A 220 -15.62 -28.22 -23.00
N ASP A 221 -16.31 -29.04 -22.23
CA ASP A 221 -17.43 -29.89 -22.65
C ASP A 221 -18.52 -29.88 -21.55
N GLY A 222 -18.76 -28.71 -20.94
CA GLY A 222 -19.74 -28.56 -19.86
C GLY A 222 -19.32 -29.21 -18.54
N GLY A 223 -18.04 -29.06 -18.17
CA GLY A 223 -17.49 -29.54 -16.91
C GLY A 223 -16.27 -28.72 -16.47
N GLN A 224 -15.99 -28.70 -15.18
CA GLN A 224 -14.88 -27.93 -14.60
C GLN A 224 -13.55 -28.67 -14.79
N ALA A 225 -12.45 -27.92 -14.76
CA ALA A 225 -11.11 -28.49 -14.84
C ALA A 225 -10.19 -27.86 -13.80
N ARG A 226 -9.42 -28.70 -13.12
CA ARG A 226 -8.31 -28.26 -12.27
C ARG A 226 -7.10 -29.14 -12.51
N VAL A 227 -5.98 -28.48 -12.76
CA VAL A 227 -4.67 -29.12 -12.95
C VAL A 227 -3.70 -28.52 -11.94
N VAL A 228 -2.99 -29.36 -11.20
CA VAL A 228 -2.09 -28.94 -10.11
C VAL A 228 -0.65 -29.25 -10.50
N SER A 229 0.23 -28.26 -10.31
CA SER A 229 1.66 -28.40 -10.58
C SER A 229 2.36 -29.32 -9.57
N PRO A 230 3.55 -29.84 -9.93
CA PRO A 230 4.48 -30.42 -8.96
C PRO A 230 4.80 -29.43 -7.83
N PRO A 231 5.18 -29.91 -6.63
CA PRO A 231 5.60 -29.05 -5.53
C PRO A 231 6.90 -28.31 -5.86
N LEU A 232 6.92 -27.00 -5.61
CA LEU A 232 8.14 -26.21 -5.60
C LEU A 232 8.56 -25.91 -4.16
N PRO A 233 9.87 -25.93 -3.86
CA PRO A 233 10.35 -25.50 -2.56
C PRO A 233 10.07 -24.01 -2.37
N THR A 234 9.59 -23.64 -1.20
CA THR A 234 9.39 -22.25 -0.80
C THR A 234 10.05 -21.97 0.53
N SER A 235 10.46 -20.72 0.72
CA SER A 235 11.03 -20.26 1.98
C SER A 235 10.60 -18.83 2.24
N ARG A 236 10.32 -18.54 3.51
CA ARG A 236 9.96 -17.19 3.97
C ARG A 236 11.09 -16.18 3.82
N ARG A 237 12.32 -16.63 3.54
CA ARG A 237 13.47 -15.79 3.19
C ARG A 237 13.23 -14.93 1.94
N TYR A 238 12.42 -15.42 1.01
CA TYR A 238 12.18 -14.76 -0.27
C TYR A 238 10.72 -14.37 -0.41
N GLN A 239 10.46 -13.27 -1.11
CA GLN A 239 9.17 -12.99 -1.70
C GLN A 239 9.16 -13.53 -3.13
N TYR A 240 7.99 -13.88 -3.63
CA TYR A 240 7.84 -14.41 -4.99
C TYR A 240 6.94 -13.50 -5.82
N ARG A 241 7.27 -13.37 -7.10
CA ARG A 241 6.34 -12.89 -8.12
C ARG A 241 5.86 -14.10 -8.92
N PHE A 242 4.55 -14.31 -8.92
CA PHE A 242 3.92 -15.36 -9.70
C PHE A 242 3.31 -14.78 -10.97
N SER A 243 3.51 -15.44 -12.11
CA SER A 243 2.83 -15.10 -13.36
C SER A 243 2.45 -16.33 -14.16
N VAL A 244 1.34 -16.26 -14.89
CA VAL A 244 0.92 -17.28 -15.86
C VAL A 244 0.28 -16.60 -17.08
N ASP A 245 0.62 -17.06 -18.27
CA ASP A 245 0.00 -16.60 -19.51
C ASP A 245 -1.27 -17.42 -19.76
N VAL A 246 -2.38 -16.74 -20.02
CA VAL A 246 -3.69 -17.36 -20.25
C VAL A 246 -4.28 -16.88 -21.57
N PHE A 247 -4.81 -17.81 -22.36
CA PHE A 247 -5.59 -17.57 -23.56
C PHE A 247 -6.96 -18.23 -23.41
N THR A 248 -8.02 -17.54 -23.82
CA THR A 248 -9.39 -18.06 -23.76
C THR A 248 -10.11 -17.80 -25.07
N GLN A 249 -10.84 -18.78 -25.58
CA GLN A 249 -11.62 -18.70 -26.80
C GLN A 249 -13.02 -19.28 -26.56
N ASN A 250 -14.07 -18.58 -27.02
CA ASN A 250 -15.47 -18.96 -26.83
C ASN A 250 -15.85 -19.19 -25.35
N LEU A 251 -15.24 -18.40 -24.45
CA LEU A 251 -15.55 -18.35 -23.03
C LEU A 251 -16.61 -17.27 -22.78
N VAL A 252 -17.73 -17.65 -22.17
CA VAL A 252 -18.89 -16.78 -21.89
C VAL A 252 -19.34 -16.89 -20.43
N HIS A 253 -19.45 -18.12 -19.92
CA HIS A 253 -19.94 -18.40 -18.56
C HIS A 253 -18.80 -18.80 -17.63
N ASP A 254 -17.88 -19.64 -18.11
CA ASP A 254 -16.84 -20.19 -17.25
C ASP A 254 -15.80 -19.11 -16.88
N SER A 255 -15.21 -19.28 -15.71
CA SER A 255 -14.18 -18.41 -15.15
C SER A 255 -12.84 -19.14 -15.05
N VAL A 256 -11.78 -18.45 -15.44
CA VAL A 256 -10.42 -18.99 -15.49
C VAL A 256 -9.51 -18.18 -14.57
N TYR A 257 -8.81 -18.84 -13.67
CA TYR A 257 -7.80 -18.23 -12.81
C TYR A 257 -6.76 -19.25 -12.36
N ALA A 258 -5.59 -18.77 -11.98
CA ALA A 258 -4.58 -19.59 -11.32
C ALA A 258 -4.55 -19.28 -9.82
N GLN A 259 -4.18 -20.28 -9.03
CA GLN A 259 -4.13 -20.19 -7.59
C GLN A 259 -2.83 -20.80 -7.07
N VAL A 260 -2.11 -20.06 -6.25
CA VAL A 260 -0.93 -20.56 -5.55
C VAL A 260 -1.34 -21.02 -4.15
N ILE A 261 -0.94 -22.23 -3.79
CA ILE A 261 -1.29 -22.87 -2.52
C ILE A 261 0.01 -23.22 -1.79
N PHE A 262 0.11 -22.81 -0.53
CA PHE A 262 1.24 -23.07 0.35
C PHE A 262 0.96 -24.24 1.27
N TYR A 263 1.94 -25.13 1.40
CA TYR A 263 1.88 -26.31 2.25
C TYR A 263 3.00 -26.29 3.29
N ASP A 264 2.70 -26.82 4.47
CA ASP A 264 3.70 -27.10 5.50
C ASP A 264 4.54 -28.36 5.18
N GLY A 265 5.45 -28.74 6.08
CA GLY A 265 6.27 -29.95 5.93
C GLY A 265 5.51 -31.27 6.09
N GLU A 266 4.25 -31.23 6.54
CA GLU A 266 3.37 -32.38 6.74
C GLU A 266 2.36 -32.53 5.57
N GLY A 267 2.31 -31.54 4.67
CA GLY A 267 1.40 -31.50 3.53
C GLY A 267 0.04 -30.84 3.84
N ASN A 268 -0.11 -30.17 4.97
CA ASN A 268 -1.32 -29.40 5.28
C ASN A 268 -1.28 -28.05 4.56
N GLU A 269 -2.44 -27.61 4.09
CA GLU A 269 -2.58 -26.31 3.44
C GLU A 269 -2.56 -25.17 4.47
N LEU A 270 -1.69 -24.19 4.27
CA LEU A 270 -1.54 -23.02 5.16
C LEU A 270 -2.23 -21.76 4.61
N LYS A 271 -2.10 -21.50 3.31
CA LYS A 271 -2.61 -20.28 2.67
C LYS A 271 -2.79 -20.50 1.17
N ARG A 272 -3.79 -19.84 0.59
CA ARG A 272 -4.06 -19.80 -0.85
C ARG A 272 -4.21 -18.36 -1.35
N GLU A 273 -3.64 -18.05 -2.50
CA GLU A 273 -3.81 -16.77 -3.20
C GLU A 273 -4.16 -17.01 -4.67
N ALA A 274 -5.15 -16.28 -5.19
CA ALA A 274 -5.65 -16.45 -6.55
C ALA A 274 -5.42 -15.19 -7.39
N THR A 275 -5.16 -15.39 -8.69
CA THR A 275 -5.14 -14.29 -9.66
C THR A 275 -6.55 -13.76 -9.92
N PRO A 276 -6.71 -12.53 -10.46
CA PRO A 276 -7.99 -12.08 -10.99
C PRO A 276 -8.55 -13.07 -12.02
N ALA A 277 -9.85 -13.35 -11.96
CA ALA A 277 -10.49 -14.28 -12.88
C ALA A 277 -10.77 -13.65 -14.25
N ILE A 278 -10.60 -14.43 -15.32
CA ILE A 278 -11.00 -14.12 -16.69
C ILE A 278 -12.32 -14.85 -16.98
N THR A 279 -13.35 -14.11 -17.36
CA THR A 279 -14.70 -14.66 -17.67
C THR A 279 -15.09 -14.48 -19.15
N LYS A 280 -14.19 -13.92 -19.97
CA LYS A 280 -14.46 -13.64 -21.39
C LYS A 280 -13.33 -14.17 -22.25
N THR A 281 -13.61 -14.27 -23.54
CA THR A 281 -12.62 -14.56 -24.58
C THR A 281 -11.54 -13.47 -24.63
N THR A 282 -10.27 -13.86 -24.49
CA THR A 282 -9.11 -12.97 -24.51
C THR A 282 -7.97 -13.58 -25.32
N ARG A 283 -7.19 -12.72 -25.99
CA ARG A 283 -5.85 -13.11 -26.46
C ARG A 283 -4.95 -13.44 -25.26
N TRP A 284 -3.76 -13.96 -25.52
CA TRP A 284 -2.74 -14.22 -24.50
C TRP A 284 -2.57 -13.01 -23.58
N ARG A 285 -2.85 -13.22 -22.29
CA ARG A 285 -2.76 -12.22 -21.22
C ARG A 285 -2.07 -12.85 -20.02
N SER A 286 -1.07 -12.15 -19.49
CA SER A 286 -0.41 -12.58 -18.26
C SER A 286 -1.24 -12.18 -17.04
N LEU A 287 -1.57 -13.16 -16.21
CA LEU A 287 -2.11 -12.96 -14.87
C LEU A 287 -0.95 -12.97 -13.89
N VAL A 288 -0.89 -11.97 -12.99
CA VAL A 288 0.27 -11.76 -12.11
C VAL A 288 -0.19 -11.57 -10.67
N ILE A 289 0.54 -12.18 -9.74
CA ILE A 289 0.54 -11.84 -8.31
C ILE A 289 1.91 -11.21 -8.02
N GLU A 290 1.94 -9.90 -7.80
CA GLU A 290 3.19 -9.13 -7.69
C GLU A 290 3.97 -9.47 -6.42
N ALA A 291 3.28 -9.69 -5.31
CA ALA A 291 3.85 -9.72 -3.97
C ALA A 291 3.38 -10.96 -3.19
N LEU A 292 3.92 -12.14 -3.53
CA LEU A 292 3.54 -13.39 -2.88
C LEU A 292 4.50 -13.75 -1.74
N THR A 293 4.03 -13.66 -0.50
CA THR A 293 4.83 -13.97 0.71
C THR A 293 4.39 -15.29 1.35
N PRO A 294 5.30 -16.28 1.50
CA PRO A 294 4.97 -17.56 2.13
C PRO A 294 4.58 -17.40 3.61
N PRO A 295 3.53 -18.11 4.11
CA PRO A 295 3.17 -18.11 5.52
C PRO A 295 4.21 -18.84 6.38
N ARG A 296 4.18 -18.63 7.71
CA ARG A 296 5.08 -19.32 8.65
C ARG A 296 4.90 -20.83 8.54
N GLY A 297 6.01 -21.57 8.45
CA GLY A 297 6.01 -23.03 8.33
C GLY A 297 5.84 -23.55 6.90
N ALA A 298 5.60 -22.69 5.91
CA ALA A 298 5.52 -23.11 4.51
C ALA A 298 6.86 -23.64 4.01
N ARG A 299 6.85 -24.84 3.44
CA ARG A 299 8.02 -25.51 2.84
C ARG A 299 7.82 -25.80 1.37
N GLU A 300 6.57 -25.97 0.94
CA GLU A 300 6.21 -26.23 -0.44
C GLU A 300 5.14 -25.24 -0.93
N MET A 301 5.15 -24.98 -2.24
CA MET A 301 4.08 -24.28 -2.93
C MET A 301 3.68 -25.02 -4.21
N ARG A 302 2.40 -24.98 -4.57
CA ARG A 302 1.85 -25.55 -5.80
C ARG A 302 0.97 -24.54 -6.51
N VAL A 303 0.84 -24.68 -7.82
CA VAL A 303 -0.08 -23.89 -8.63
C VAL A 303 -1.24 -24.77 -9.07
N ALA A 304 -2.45 -24.37 -8.75
CA ALA A 304 -3.67 -24.91 -9.30
C ALA A 304 -4.16 -24.00 -10.43
N LEU A 305 -4.24 -24.54 -11.64
CA LEU A 305 -4.87 -23.91 -12.80
C LEU A 305 -6.34 -24.29 -12.79
N ASN A 306 -7.24 -23.31 -12.64
CA ASN A 306 -8.67 -23.55 -12.45
C ASN A 306 -9.48 -23.03 -13.65
N VAL A 307 -10.41 -23.87 -14.11
CA VAL A 307 -11.54 -23.49 -14.96
C VAL A 307 -12.82 -23.90 -14.22
N MET A 308 -13.59 -22.91 -13.79
CA MET A 308 -14.76 -23.09 -12.93
C MET A 308 -16.02 -22.60 -13.66
N GLY A 309 -17.13 -23.33 -13.50
CA GLY A 309 -18.43 -22.90 -14.03
C GLY A 309 -18.96 -21.65 -13.32
N ALA A 310 -19.93 -20.97 -13.96
CA ALA A 310 -20.59 -19.81 -13.36
C ALA A 310 -21.51 -20.21 -12.19
N ALA A 311 -21.74 -19.25 -11.27
CA ALA A 311 -22.62 -19.44 -10.12
C ALA A 311 -24.10 -19.63 -10.49
N ASP A 312 -24.49 -19.25 -11.72
CA ASP A 312 -25.82 -19.45 -12.29
C ASP A 312 -26.05 -20.90 -12.79
N GLY A 313 -25.01 -21.75 -12.72
CA GLY A 313 -25.05 -23.14 -13.17
C GLY A 313 -24.86 -23.32 -14.69
N LEU A 314 -24.67 -22.24 -15.45
CA LEU A 314 -24.34 -22.31 -16.87
C LEU A 314 -22.86 -22.61 -17.06
N GLN A 315 -22.56 -23.44 -18.06
CA GLN A 315 -21.20 -23.89 -18.36
C GLN A 315 -20.91 -23.86 -19.85
N ASP A 316 -19.67 -23.54 -20.20
CA ASP A 316 -19.24 -23.48 -21.59
C ASP A 316 -18.94 -24.89 -22.15
N ILE A 317 -19.61 -25.27 -23.23
CA ILE A 317 -19.44 -26.58 -23.90
C ILE A 317 -18.52 -26.54 -25.14
N ARG A 318 -18.08 -25.35 -25.55
CA ARG A 318 -17.24 -25.14 -26.75
C ARG A 318 -16.04 -24.23 -26.49
N GLY A 319 -15.82 -23.86 -25.23
CA GLY A 319 -14.72 -23.00 -24.84
C GLY A 319 -13.39 -23.72 -24.92
N VAL A 320 -12.32 -22.97 -25.18
CA VAL A 320 -10.95 -23.43 -25.13
C VAL A 320 -10.17 -22.50 -24.22
N VAL A 321 -9.47 -23.07 -23.25
CA VAL A 321 -8.62 -22.34 -22.31
C VAL A 321 -7.21 -22.89 -22.42
N SER A 322 -6.21 -22.04 -22.61
CA SER A 322 -4.81 -22.44 -22.69
C SER A 322 -3.98 -21.68 -21.66
N PHE A 323 -3.08 -22.40 -20.99
CA PHE A 323 -2.13 -21.88 -20.01
C PHE A 323 -0.70 -22.09 -20.51
N ASP A 324 0.16 -21.10 -20.29
CA ASP A 324 1.57 -21.17 -20.64
C ASP A 324 2.42 -20.33 -19.67
N ASN A 325 3.74 -20.54 -19.69
CA ASN A 325 4.74 -19.69 -19.06
C ASN A 325 4.49 -19.44 -17.56
N ILE A 326 4.14 -20.51 -16.83
CA ILE A 326 3.94 -20.46 -15.39
C ILE A 326 5.29 -20.16 -14.75
N THR A 327 5.43 -19.00 -14.12
CA THR A 327 6.72 -18.52 -13.63
C THR A 327 6.61 -18.09 -12.17
N PHE A 328 7.57 -18.53 -11.35
CA PHE A 328 7.88 -17.96 -10.04
C PHE A 328 9.26 -17.33 -10.07
N ARG A 329 9.36 -16.05 -9.70
CA ARG A 329 10.64 -15.36 -9.54
C ARG A 329 10.86 -15.01 -8.08
N GLN A 330 11.99 -15.40 -7.52
CA GLN A 330 12.41 -14.98 -6.18
C GLN A 330 12.87 -13.53 -6.17
N PHE A 331 12.45 -12.80 -5.14
CA PHE A 331 12.91 -11.47 -4.79
C PHE A 331 13.37 -11.46 -3.33
N PRO A 332 14.46 -10.75 -2.99
CA PRO A 332 14.84 -10.51 -1.61
C PRO A 332 13.73 -9.72 -0.90
N GLN A 333 13.70 -9.81 0.43
CA GLN A 333 12.81 -8.98 1.23
C GLN A 333 13.63 -7.93 1.97
N MET A 334 13.13 -6.69 1.96
CA MET A 334 13.66 -5.60 2.74
C MET A 334 12.52 -4.91 3.47
N LYS A 335 12.68 -4.71 4.78
CA LYS A 335 11.73 -3.99 5.60
C LYS A 335 12.49 -2.99 6.45
N VAL A 336 12.11 -1.71 6.37
CA VAL A 336 12.58 -0.69 7.30
C VAL A 336 11.49 -0.35 8.30
N THR A 337 11.85 -0.26 9.58
CA THR A 337 10.96 0.13 10.68
C THR A 337 11.67 1.10 11.61
N THR A 338 10.90 1.87 12.38
CA THR A 338 11.45 2.71 13.45
C THR A 338 11.19 2.08 14.82
N ASP A 339 11.91 2.52 15.86
CA ASP A 339 11.84 1.94 17.21
C ASP A 339 10.54 2.30 17.97
N GLN A 340 9.82 3.34 17.55
CA GLN A 340 8.51 3.70 18.10
C GLN A 340 7.36 3.06 17.30
N PRO A 341 6.34 2.47 17.97
CA PRO A 341 5.26 1.73 17.30
C PRO A 341 4.32 2.60 16.44
N PHE A 342 4.34 3.92 16.62
CA PHE A 342 3.52 4.88 15.89
C PHE A 342 4.36 5.89 15.06
N GLY A 343 5.69 5.75 15.05
CA GLY A 343 6.57 6.67 14.33
C GLY A 343 6.46 8.14 14.76
N VAL A 344 6.09 8.43 16.02
CA VAL A 344 6.00 9.80 16.56
C VAL A 344 7.05 10.00 17.64
N TYR A 345 7.95 10.94 17.43
CA TYR A 345 9.06 11.28 18.32
C TYR A 345 8.94 12.72 18.78
N ARG A 346 9.39 13.03 20.00
CA ARG A 346 9.56 14.40 20.46
C ARG A 346 10.91 14.95 20.04
N ARG A 347 10.99 16.27 19.90
CA ARG A 347 12.27 16.95 19.66
C ARG A 347 13.32 16.54 20.70
N GLY A 348 14.46 16.06 20.22
CA GLY A 348 15.57 15.58 21.06
C GLY A 348 15.53 14.08 21.39
N GLU A 349 14.44 13.37 21.07
CA GLU A 349 14.43 11.91 21.11
C GLU A 349 15.26 11.34 19.95
N ARG A 350 15.98 10.26 20.23
CA ARG A 350 16.75 9.53 19.23
C ARG A 350 15.79 8.64 18.43
N VAL A 351 15.91 8.69 17.11
CA VAL A 351 15.19 7.79 16.19
C VAL A 351 16.15 6.69 15.77
N THR A 352 15.75 5.43 15.94
CA THR A 352 16.53 4.29 15.46
C THR A 352 15.77 3.62 14.32
N ALA A 353 16.33 3.68 13.12
CA ALA A 353 15.79 3.02 11.95
C ALA A 353 16.43 1.65 11.80
N THR A 354 15.64 0.60 11.95
CA THR A 354 16.08 -0.79 11.81
C THR A 354 15.66 -1.31 10.43
N THR A 355 16.64 -1.75 9.64
CA THR A 355 16.42 -2.40 8.36
C THR A 355 16.67 -3.90 8.49
N GLN A 356 15.63 -4.68 8.21
CA GLN A 356 15.69 -6.13 8.10
C GLN A 356 15.85 -6.53 6.63
N LEU A 357 16.87 -7.32 6.34
CA LEU A 357 17.12 -7.90 5.02
C LEU A 357 17.04 -9.43 5.10
N MET A 358 16.34 -10.02 4.14
CA MET A 358 16.20 -11.47 4.00
C MET A 358 16.34 -11.88 2.53
N GLY A 359 16.87 -13.08 2.30
CA GLY A 359 16.99 -13.63 0.94
C GLY A 359 17.96 -12.85 0.05
N LEU A 360 19.03 -12.32 0.65
CA LEU A 360 20.02 -11.51 -0.04
C LEU A 360 20.74 -12.30 -1.14
N PRO A 361 21.11 -11.63 -2.24
CA PRO A 361 21.73 -12.28 -3.37
C PRO A 361 23.17 -12.70 -3.06
N SER A 362 23.69 -13.69 -3.81
CA SER A 362 25.08 -14.15 -3.68
C SER A 362 26.14 -13.19 -4.23
N GLU A 363 25.77 -11.92 -4.45
CA GLU A 363 26.63 -10.88 -5.03
C GLU A 363 26.87 -9.76 -4.02
N PRO A 364 28.02 -9.05 -4.09
CA PRO A 364 28.27 -7.85 -3.31
C PRO A 364 27.13 -6.86 -3.52
N THR A 365 26.52 -6.45 -2.42
CA THR A 365 25.30 -5.65 -2.46
C THR A 365 25.46 -4.45 -1.54
N ARG A 366 25.17 -3.24 -2.05
CA ARG A 366 25.22 -2.02 -1.25
C ARG A 366 23.84 -1.71 -0.72
N VAL A 367 23.70 -1.68 0.59
CA VAL A 367 22.52 -1.18 1.28
C VAL A 367 22.71 0.32 1.49
N ARG A 368 21.76 1.14 1.03
CA ARG A 368 21.77 2.58 1.19
C ARG A 368 20.47 3.04 1.82
N LEU A 369 20.55 3.68 2.97
CA LEU A 369 19.45 4.37 3.62
C LEU A 369 19.56 5.86 3.35
N ARG A 370 18.43 6.49 3.01
CA ARG A 370 18.31 7.94 2.83
C ARG A 370 17.23 8.46 3.77
N LEU A 371 17.55 9.52 4.49
CA LEU A 371 16.59 10.32 5.23
C LEU A 371 16.17 11.47 4.32
N LEU A 372 14.90 11.52 3.95
CA LEU A 372 14.31 12.57 3.13
C LEU A 372 13.39 13.45 3.98
N ASP A 373 13.25 14.71 3.61
CA ASP A 373 12.21 15.58 4.15
C ASP A 373 10.84 15.35 3.47
N HIS A 374 9.84 16.12 3.88
CA HIS A 374 8.51 16.14 3.25
C HIS A 374 8.50 16.44 1.75
N ASP A 375 9.50 17.11 1.18
CA ASP A 375 9.59 17.40 -0.26
C ASP A 375 10.45 16.36 -1.00
N GLU A 376 10.73 15.23 -0.34
CA GLU A 376 11.62 14.16 -0.79
C GLU A 376 13.08 14.61 -1.03
N ASN A 377 13.51 15.73 -0.44
CA ASN A 377 14.90 16.16 -0.50
C ASN A 377 15.74 15.36 0.49
N GLU A 378 16.90 14.86 0.04
CA GLU A 378 17.83 14.11 0.88
C GLU A 378 18.49 15.01 1.94
N LEU A 379 18.28 14.68 3.21
CA LEU A 379 18.86 15.36 4.37
C LEU A 379 20.13 14.67 4.88
N ARG A 380 20.09 13.33 4.95
CA ARG A 380 21.20 12.47 5.39
C ARG A 380 21.15 11.14 4.63
N SER A 381 22.28 10.47 4.48
CA SER A 381 22.30 9.09 4.01
C SER A 381 23.39 8.27 4.68
N ALA A 382 23.16 6.97 4.73
CA ALA A 382 24.12 5.99 5.22
C ALA A 382 24.17 4.84 4.21
N SER A 383 25.35 4.29 3.96
CA SER A 383 25.50 3.13 3.08
C SER A 383 26.49 2.12 3.65
N ARG A 384 26.23 0.83 3.40
CA ARG A 384 27.12 -0.27 3.76
C ARG A 384 27.17 -1.28 2.63
N GLU A 385 28.37 -1.71 2.28
CA GLU A 385 28.58 -2.84 1.38
C GLU A 385 28.48 -4.14 2.17
N LEU A 386 27.76 -5.11 1.61
CA LEU A 386 27.62 -6.46 2.15
C LEU A 386 28.55 -7.38 1.37
N GLU A 387 29.49 -8.01 2.07
CA GLU A 387 30.32 -9.07 1.50
C GLU A 387 29.67 -10.44 1.73
N ILE A 388 29.97 -11.41 0.85
CA ILE A 388 29.46 -12.79 0.93
C ILE A 388 29.81 -13.44 2.28
N VAL A 389 30.90 -13.02 2.92
CA VAL A 389 31.43 -13.56 4.19
C VAL A 389 30.60 -13.15 5.42
N ASP A 390 29.92 -11.99 5.37
CA ASP A 390 29.07 -11.50 6.47
C ASP A 390 27.95 -12.51 6.82
N PHE A 391 27.63 -13.42 5.89
CA PHE A 391 26.64 -14.49 6.07
C PHE A 391 27.19 -15.77 6.71
N GLU A 392 28.36 -16.25 6.29
CA GLU A 392 28.94 -17.48 6.85
C GLU A 392 29.30 -17.31 8.33
N GLN A 393 29.67 -16.09 8.75
CA GLN A 393 29.91 -15.79 10.15
C GLN A 393 28.64 -15.90 11.00
N VAL A 394 27.46 -15.52 10.49
CA VAL A 394 26.19 -15.71 11.22
C VAL A 394 25.91 -17.20 11.41
N SER A 395 26.06 -18.03 10.37
CA SER A 395 25.90 -19.48 10.48
C SER A 395 26.99 -20.17 11.34
N ALA A 396 28.21 -19.62 11.41
CA ALA A 396 29.31 -20.17 12.21
C ALA A 396 29.24 -19.74 13.69
N LEU A 397 28.79 -18.52 13.98
CA LEU A 397 28.56 -18.02 15.34
C LEU A 397 27.44 -18.78 16.06
N GLU A 398 26.53 -19.43 15.34
CA GLU A 398 25.47 -20.29 15.89
C GLU A 398 25.98 -21.67 16.39
N ALA A 399 27.15 -22.12 15.94
CA ALA A 399 27.74 -23.40 16.39
C ALA A 399 28.57 -23.26 17.68
N SER A 400 28.93 -22.03 18.06
CA SER A 400 29.62 -21.71 19.29
C SER A 400 28.66 -20.99 20.23
N GLY A 401 28.54 -21.44 21.48
CA GLY A 401 27.73 -20.79 22.52
C GLY A 401 28.03 -19.29 22.71
N PRO A 402 27.33 -18.61 23.65
CA PRO A 402 27.25 -17.15 23.68
C PRO A 402 28.63 -16.49 23.64
N VAL A 403 28.91 -15.82 22.52
CA VAL A 403 30.15 -15.08 22.30
C VAL A 403 30.09 -13.79 23.12
N PRO A 404 31.18 -13.39 23.81
CA PRO A 404 31.22 -12.16 24.57
C PRO A 404 31.01 -10.96 23.65
N ALA A 405 30.26 -9.98 24.12
CA ALA A 405 30.02 -8.71 23.43
C ALA A 405 31.35 -8.11 22.96
N LEU A 406 31.53 -8.06 21.63
CA LEU A 406 32.56 -7.22 21.03
C LEU A 406 32.15 -5.78 21.31
N VAL A 407 32.94 -5.13 22.16
CA VAL A 407 32.81 -3.72 22.50
C VAL A 407 33.33 -2.93 21.30
N ASP A 408 32.43 -2.52 20.42
CA ASP A 408 32.74 -1.42 19.51
C ASP A 408 32.57 -0.11 20.30
N GLU A 409 33.69 0.60 20.45
CA GLU A 409 33.75 1.96 20.99
C GLU A 409 32.72 2.86 20.28
N PRO A 410 31.96 3.70 21.02
CA PRO A 410 31.01 4.62 20.40
C PRO A 410 31.77 5.66 19.57
N VAL A 411 31.70 5.54 18.24
CA VAL A 411 32.14 6.58 17.32
C VAL A 411 31.23 7.79 17.54
N SER A 412 31.74 8.73 18.32
CA SER A 412 31.13 10.04 18.55
C SER A 412 31.39 10.90 17.32
N GLY A 413 30.39 11.04 16.45
CA GLY A 413 30.45 11.92 15.29
C GLY A 413 29.16 11.88 14.49
N ASP A 414 28.75 13.02 13.94
CA ASP A 414 27.48 13.26 13.23
C ASP A 414 27.28 12.41 11.94
N ASP A 415 28.24 11.54 11.60
CA ASP A 415 28.17 10.49 10.57
C ASP A 415 27.95 9.11 11.21
N ALA A 416 26.80 8.91 11.87
CA ALA A 416 26.43 7.61 12.43
C ALA A 416 26.23 6.60 11.28
N GLY A 417 27.25 5.77 11.03
CA GLY A 417 27.21 4.69 10.05
C GLY A 417 26.19 3.60 10.39
N LEU A 418 25.84 2.78 9.40
CA LEU A 418 24.98 1.60 9.58
C LEU A 418 25.67 0.55 10.45
N VAL A 419 25.17 0.37 11.67
CA VAL A 419 25.69 -0.64 12.60
C VAL A 419 24.91 -1.93 12.41
N GLN A 420 25.61 -3.07 12.34
CA GLN A 420 24.93 -4.37 12.29
C GLN A 420 24.40 -4.69 13.68
N SER A 421 23.10 -4.93 13.77
CA SER A 421 22.42 -5.13 15.04
C SER A 421 22.46 -6.59 15.47
N THR A 422 22.83 -6.85 16.73
CA THR A 422 22.74 -8.19 17.35
C THR A 422 21.40 -8.42 18.05
N ASN A 423 20.34 -7.67 17.68
CA ASN A 423 19.14 -7.48 18.50
C ASN A 423 18.51 -8.79 19.02
N PRO A 424 18.55 -9.06 20.34
CA PRO A 424 17.99 -10.26 20.95
C PRO A 424 16.47 -10.21 21.16
N ASP A 425 15.79 -9.08 20.93
CA ASP A 425 14.31 -9.01 20.95
C ASP A 425 13.68 -9.59 19.66
N ALA A 426 14.52 -9.99 18.70
CA ALA A 426 14.21 -10.86 17.58
C ALA A 426 13.91 -12.32 18.00
N ARG A 427 13.37 -12.58 19.20
CA ARG A 427 13.02 -13.91 19.77
C ARG A 427 11.88 -14.66 19.06
N GLY A 428 11.68 -14.36 17.78
CA GLY A 428 10.87 -15.15 16.84
C GLY A 428 11.29 -14.92 15.38
N ALA A 429 12.46 -14.34 15.13
CA ALA A 429 12.97 -14.05 13.80
C ALA A 429 13.61 -15.29 13.17
N ASP A 430 13.33 -15.49 11.88
CA ASP A 430 14.00 -16.47 11.05
C ASP A 430 15.52 -16.19 11.10
N GLN A 431 16.32 -17.21 11.50
CA GLN A 431 17.78 -17.19 11.71
C GLN A 431 18.60 -16.66 10.50
N ASP A 432 17.95 -16.48 9.35
CA ASP A 432 18.55 -16.05 8.08
C ASP A 432 18.36 -14.55 7.76
N SER A 433 18.12 -13.70 8.78
CA SER A 433 17.88 -12.26 8.60
C SER A 433 19.09 -11.42 9.01
N LEU A 434 19.51 -10.46 8.18
CA LEU A 434 20.46 -9.42 8.56
C LEU A 434 19.71 -8.16 9.05
N TRP A 435 20.25 -7.53 10.09
CA TRP A 435 19.68 -6.37 10.73
C TRP A 435 20.68 -5.23 10.77
N PHE A 436 20.25 -4.04 10.35
CA PHE A 436 21.05 -2.82 10.40
C PHE A 436 20.31 -1.72 11.13
N ASP A 437 20.95 -1.14 12.12
CA ASP A 437 20.42 0.01 12.85
C ASP A 437 21.12 1.29 12.39
N TRP A 438 20.31 2.30 12.10
CA TRP A 438 20.76 3.65 11.81
C TRP A 438 20.19 4.62 12.84
N ALA A 439 21.09 5.21 13.62
CA ALA A 439 20.74 6.18 14.65
C ALA A 439 20.66 7.60 14.07
N LEU A 440 19.50 8.22 14.23
CA LEU A 440 19.23 9.58 13.80
C LEU A 440 19.00 10.45 15.03
N GLU A 441 19.95 11.36 15.28
CA GLU A 441 19.91 12.28 16.42
C GLU A 441 19.74 13.74 15.95
N ASN A 442 19.19 14.57 16.84
CA ASN A 442 19.03 16.01 16.67
C ASN A 442 18.20 16.45 15.45
N LEU A 443 17.18 15.66 15.09
CA LEU A 443 16.26 16.04 14.01
C LEU A 443 15.34 17.19 14.45
N PRO A 444 15.18 18.25 13.63
CA PRO A 444 14.20 19.29 13.91
C PRO A 444 12.76 18.74 13.79
N PRO A 445 11.75 19.44 14.34
CA PRO A 445 10.37 19.07 14.12
C PRO A 445 10.02 19.03 12.62
N GLY A 446 9.26 18.02 12.19
CA GLY A 446 8.90 17.84 10.79
C GLY A 446 8.51 16.41 10.44
N TYR A 447 8.17 16.22 9.17
CA TYR A 447 7.87 14.91 8.58
C TYR A 447 9.10 14.39 7.83
N TYR A 448 9.38 13.10 8.02
CA TYR A 448 10.57 12.45 7.49
C TYR A 448 10.23 11.11 6.85
N ILE A 449 10.95 10.81 5.77
CA ILE A 449 10.86 9.55 5.04
C ILE A 449 12.22 8.85 5.14
N ILE A 450 12.21 7.59 5.51
CA ILE A 450 13.38 6.71 5.45
C ILE A 450 13.21 5.83 4.23
N ASP A 451 14.05 6.06 3.23
CA ASP A 451 14.11 5.26 2.02
C ASP A 451 15.30 4.31 2.13
N ALA A 452 15.03 3.05 2.47
CA ALA A 452 16.00 1.98 2.41
C ALA A 452 16.02 1.45 0.98
N SER A 453 17.21 1.39 0.40
CA SER A 453 17.44 0.88 -0.95
C SER A 453 18.60 -0.11 -0.93
N MET A 454 18.55 -1.07 -1.83
CA MET A 454 19.57 -2.09 -1.96
C MET A 454 19.97 -2.16 -3.42
N GLU A 455 21.20 -1.80 -3.75
CA GLU A 455 21.71 -1.75 -5.11
C GLU A 455 22.79 -2.82 -5.31
N ASN A 456 22.68 -3.58 -6.40
CA ASN A 456 23.79 -4.40 -6.89
C ASN A 456 24.41 -3.78 -8.16
N GLU A 457 25.60 -4.24 -8.54
CA GLU A 457 26.31 -3.75 -9.74
C GLU A 457 25.51 -3.95 -11.05
N ARG A 458 24.51 -4.84 -11.04
CA ARG A 458 23.66 -5.15 -12.19
C ARG A 458 22.32 -4.40 -12.22
N GLY A 459 22.11 -3.45 -11.30
CA GLY A 459 20.94 -2.56 -11.27
C GLY A 459 19.65 -3.15 -10.69
N ALA A 460 19.69 -4.29 -10.00
CA ALA A 460 18.58 -4.72 -9.15
C ALA A 460 18.54 -3.81 -7.92
N SER A 461 17.56 -2.91 -7.90
CA SER A 461 17.25 -2.05 -6.77
C SER A 461 15.99 -2.54 -6.07
N LEU A 462 16.10 -3.02 -4.83
CA LEU A 462 14.94 -3.10 -3.93
C LEU A 462 14.86 -1.81 -3.16
N SER A 463 13.66 -1.26 -2.98
CA SER A 463 13.43 -0.10 -2.11
C SER A 463 12.26 -0.37 -1.17
N ASN A 464 12.40 0.03 0.09
CA ASN A 464 11.36 -0.01 1.10
C ASN A 464 11.37 1.32 1.83
N ARG A 465 10.18 1.89 2.05
CA ARG A 465 10.03 3.19 2.69
C ARG A 465 9.29 3.05 4.02
N SER A 466 9.76 3.77 5.03
CA SER A 466 9.04 4.01 6.29
C SER A 466 9.00 5.52 6.55
N THR A 467 8.03 5.98 7.32
CA THR A 467 7.82 7.40 7.58
C THR A 467 7.67 7.65 9.06
N PHE A 468 8.17 8.78 9.55
CA PHE A 468 8.04 9.15 10.95
C PHE A 468 7.95 10.66 11.07
N VAL A 469 7.50 11.13 12.23
CA VAL A 469 7.41 12.56 12.53
C VAL A 469 8.16 12.88 13.81
N VAL A 470 8.84 14.01 13.79
CA VAL A 470 9.39 14.62 15.00
C VAL A 470 8.50 15.80 15.33
N VAL A 471 7.91 15.80 16.52
CA VAL A 471 6.99 16.83 16.97
C VAL A 471 7.62 17.64 18.10
N ASP A 472 7.38 18.94 18.07
CA ASP A 472 7.68 19.82 19.20
C ASP A 472 6.43 20.05 20.06
N ARG A 473 6.61 20.56 21.28
CA ARG A 473 5.50 21.08 22.06
C ARG A 473 4.87 22.24 21.30
N LEU A 474 3.62 22.04 20.88
CA LEU A 474 2.82 23.04 20.20
C LEU A 474 1.57 23.28 21.04
N THR A 475 1.45 24.50 21.55
CA THR A 475 0.33 24.97 22.38
C THR A 475 -0.23 26.26 21.77
N ASP A 476 -1.45 26.63 22.15
CA ASP A 476 -2.07 27.90 21.78
C ASP A 476 -1.55 29.09 22.61
N ASP A 477 -0.67 28.87 23.59
CA ASP A 477 0.06 29.94 24.31
C ASP A 477 1.54 29.98 23.88
N PRO A 478 1.96 31.01 23.12
CA PRO A 478 3.35 31.23 22.72
C PRO A 478 4.36 31.30 23.88
N ARG A 479 3.91 31.65 25.09
CA ARG A 479 4.79 31.71 26.27
C ARG A 479 5.27 30.34 26.71
N GLU A 480 4.47 29.29 26.44
CA GLU A 480 4.82 27.91 26.75
C GLU A 480 5.74 27.26 25.71
N TRP A 481 6.10 27.99 24.65
CA TRP A 481 6.97 27.47 23.59
C TRP A 481 8.44 27.48 23.98
N ALA A 482 8.83 28.31 24.94
CA ALA A 482 10.17 28.26 25.53
C ALA A 482 10.32 26.99 26.38
N PRO A 483 11.49 26.32 26.35
CA PRO A 483 11.74 25.23 27.30
C PRO A 483 11.59 25.78 28.72
N PRO A 484 10.88 25.06 29.63
CA PRO A 484 10.69 25.53 30.99
C PRO A 484 12.04 25.79 31.63
N SER A 485 12.19 26.92 32.29
CA SER A 485 13.42 27.28 32.99
C SER A 485 13.79 26.19 34.01
N PRO A 486 15.08 26.04 34.38
CA PRO A 486 15.49 25.05 35.40
C PRO A 486 14.72 25.20 36.73
N ARG A 487 14.26 26.42 37.06
CA ARG A 487 13.38 26.69 38.21
C ARG A 487 11.97 26.16 38.00
N GLU A 488 11.37 26.38 36.83
CA GLU A 488 10.05 25.83 36.49
C GLU A 488 10.06 24.30 36.38
N GLN A 489 11.16 23.69 35.93
CA GLN A 489 11.34 22.24 35.95
C GLN A 489 11.43 21.70 37.38
N ALA A 490 12.16 22.39 38.27
CA ALA A 490 12.23 22.05 39.68
C ALA A 490 10.88 22.24 40.41
N ASP A 491 10.13 23.29 40.07
CA ASP A 491 8.81 23.57 40.62
C ASP A 491 7.73 22.64 40.04
N GLN A 492 7.79 22.26 38.77
CA GLN A 492 6.92 21.21 38.19
C GLN A 492 7.22 19.85 38.80
N SER A 493 8.48 19.54 39.10
CA SER A 493 8.86 18.31 39.81
C SER A 493 8.36 18.31 41.26
N ARG A 494 8.39 19.47 41.94
CA ARG A 494 7.84 19.67 43.29
C ARG A 494 6.31 19.70 43.31
N GLN A 495 5.66 20.31 42.32
CA GLN A 495 4.21 20.29 42.13
C GLN A 495 3.71 18.91 41.72
N SER A 496 4.48 18.14 40.94
CA SER A 496 4.16 16.73 40.65
C SER A 496 4.25 15.87 41.92
N ALA A 497 5.14 16.21 42.87
CA ALA A 497 5.21 15.55 44.17
C ALA A 497 4.13 16.02 45.18
N MET A 498 3.63 17.26 45.07
CA MET A 498 2.59 17.81 45.96
C MET A 498 1.15 17.77 45.39
N SER A 499 0.96 17.51 44.10
CA SER A 499 -0.36 17.43 43.44
C SER A 499 -1.11 16.12 43.68
N VAL A 500 -0.56 15.21 44.51
CA VAL A 500 -1.31 14.04 45.00
C VAL A 500 -2.53 14.44 45.85
N PHE A 501 -2.62 15.71 46.31
CA PHE A 501 -3.70 16.15 47.20
C PHE A 501 -4.51 17.38 46.75
N ALA A 502 -4.32 17.88 45.52
CA ALA A 502 -5.13 19.00 45.02
C ALA A 502 -5.31 18.94 43.50
N SER A 503 -6.29 18.15 43.05
CA SER A 503 -6.78 18.20 41.67
C SER A 503 -8.29 18.40 41.71
N GLN A 504 -8.74 19.64 41.83
CA GLN A 504 -9.99 20.00 41.17
C GLN A 504 -9.70 19.95 39.67
N PRO A 505 -10.50 19.24 38.85
CA PRO A 505 -10.30 19.23 37.41
C PRO A 505 -10.63 20.63 36.91
N THR A 506 -9.62 21.42 36.58
CA THR A 506 -9.81 22.54 35.65
C THR A 506 -10.35 21.91 34.37
N GLU A 507 -11.61 22.16 34.02
CA GLU A 507 -12.21 21.72 32.76
C GLU A 507 -11.37 22.30 31.61
N ILE A 508 -10.41 21.50 31.10
CA ILE A 508 -9.70 21.84 29.88
C ILE A 508 -10.72 21.68 28.76
N GLU A 509 -11.09 22.78 28.11
CA GLU A 509 -11.95 22.72 26.92
C GLU A 509 -11.29 21.77 25.91
N PRO A 510 -11.99 20.68 25.51
CA PRO A 510 -11.45 19.67 24.62
C PRO A 510 -11.20 20.30 23.24
N LEU A 511 -10.23 19.77 22.51
CA LEU A 511 -10.08 20.15 21.11
C LEU A 511 -11.32 19.65 20.35
N PRO A 512 -11.91 20.45 19.44
CA PRO A 512 -13.13 20.09 18.71
C PRO A 512 -12.89 19.04 17.63
N PHE A 513 -11.65 18.57 17.44
CA PHE A 513 -11.28 17.65 16.38
C PHE A 513 -11.07 16.25 16.93
N GLY A 514 -11.64 15.25 16.28
CA GLY A 514 -11.64 13.88 16.75
C GLY A 514 -11.49 12.84 15.67
N TRP A 515 -11.22 11.61 16.08
CA TRP A 515 -11.12 10.46 15.18
C TRP A 515 -12.11 9.38 15.56
N THR A 516 -12.61 8.66 14.56
CA THR A 516 -13.16 7.31 14.79
C THR A 516 -12.01 6.33 14.84
N LEU A 517 -11.82 5.71 16.00
CA LEU A 517 -10.70 4.81 16.24
C LEU A 517 -10.90 3.50 15.47
N PRO A 518 -9.90 3.04 14.71
CA PRO A 518 -9.98 1.75 14.03
C PRO A 518 -10.14 0.61 15.04
N GLN A 519 -11.02 -0.35 14.74
CA GLN A 519 -11.26 -1.50 15.62
C GLN A 519 -9.98 -2.30 15.90
N GLU A 520 -9.05 -2.33 14.92
CA GLU A 520 -7.74 -2.97 15.07
C GLU A 520 -6.92 -2.39 16.23
N LEU A 521 -7.02 -1.08 16.53
CA LEU A 521 -6.32 -0.48 17.66
C LEU A 521 -6.77 -1.09 18.99
N VAL A 522 -8.07 -1.31 19.14
CA VAL A 522 -8.66 -1.93 20.33
C VAL A 522 -8.19 -3.38 20.46
N HIS A 523 -8.14 -4.13 19.35
CA HIS A 523 -7.62 -5.50 19.34
C HIS A 523 -6.12 -5.58 19.66
N ARG A 524 -5.30 -4.65 19.16
CA ARG A 524 -3.86 -4.57 19.50
C ARG A 524 -3.64 -4.26 20.98
N TYR A 525 -4.47 -3.37 21.55
CA TYR A 525 -4.43 -3.09 22.99
C TYR A 525 -4.87 -4.32 23.82
N HIS A 526 -5.93 -5.02 23.40
CA HIS A 526 -6.39 -6.26 24.03
C HIS A 526 -5.32 -7.37 24.00
N ARG A 527 -4.63 -7.52 22.85
CA ARG A 527 -3.49 -8.45 22.69
C ARG A 527 -2.21 -8.01 23.41
N LYS A 528 -2.23 -6.85 24.08
CA LYS A 528 -1.07 -6.24 24.76
C LYS A 528 0.12 -5.97 23.85
N GLU A 529 -0.12 -5.82 22.55
CA GLU A 529 0.93 -5.43 21.58
C GLU A 529 1.35 -3.97 21.77
N VAL A 530 0.42 -3.13 22.23
CA VAL A 530 0.66 -1.73 22.58
C VAL A 530 0.07 -1.44 23.96
N SER A 531 0.69 -0.55 24.70
CA SER A 531 0.15 -0.13 26.01
C SER A 531 -0.85 1.02 25.85
N GLY A 532 -1.91 1.02 26.66
CA GLY A 532 -2.92 2.08 26.64
C GLY A 532 -2.36 3.47 26.96
N LYS A 533 -1.25 3.56 27.71
CA LYS A 533 -0.55 4.83 27.97
C LYS A 533 0.10 5.39 26.70
N ILE A 534 0.72 4.52 25.89
CA ILE A 534 1.34 4.93 24.62
C ILE A 534 0.25 5.41 23.66
N VAL A 535 -0.87 4.68 23.57
CA VAL A 535 -2.00 5.03 22.70
C VAL A 535 -2.62 6.39 23.08
N SER A 536 -2.93 6.61 24.37
CA SER A 536 -3.54 7.86 24.81
C SER A 536 -2.57 9.05 24.65
N GLN A 537 -1.29 8.87 24.96
CA GLN A 537 -0.28 9.90 24.77
C GLN A 537 -0.07 10.23 23.29
N TRP A 538 -0.09 9.22 22.41
CA TRP A 538 0.03 9.40 20.96
C TRP A 538 -1.13 10.22 20.40
N LEU A 539 -2.38 9.84 20.69
CA LEU A 539 -3.57 10.57 20.24
C LEU A 539 -3.57 12.02 20.75
N SER A 540 -3.18 12.23 22.02
CA SER A 540 -3.02 13.56 22.60
C SER A 540 -1.93 14.37 21.87
N ASN A 541 -0.77 13.77 21.60
CA ASN A 541 0.33 14.43 20.89
C ASN A 541 -0.05 14.80 19.44
N VAL A 542 -0.95 14.05 18.81
CA VAL A 542 -1.47 14.29 17.45
C VAL A 542 -2.59 15.36 17.44
N GLY A 543 -3.05 15.81 18.60
CA GLY A 543 -4.11 16.82 18.71
C GLY A 543 -5.52 16.26 18.51
N VAL A 544 -5.73 14.99 18.86
CA VAL A 544 -7.08 14.41 18.93
C VAL A 544 -7.71 14.85 20.26
N GLY A 545 -8.88 15.49 20.22
CA GLY A 545 -9.67 15.88 21.39
C GLY A 545 -10.92 15.04 21.61
N TRP A 546 -11.42 14.37 20.57
CA TRP A 546 -12.54 13.43 20.66
C TRP A 546 -12.17 12.08 20.04
N ALA A 547 -12.63 10.97 20.64
CA ALA A 547 -12.34 9.63 20.14
C ALA A 547 -13.59 8.76 20.14
N LYS A 548 -14.07 8.40 18.95
CA LYS A 548 -15.17 7.42 18.81
C LYS A 548 -14.62 6.01 18.89
N LEU A 549 -15.17 5.21 19.79
CA LEU A 549 -14.81 3.83 20.05
C LEU A 549 -15.90 2.91 19.50
N PRO A 550 -15.62 2.08 18.47
CA PRO A 550 -16.56 1.04 18.03
C PRO A 550 -16.69 -0.02 19.13
N ILE A 551 -17.86 -0.09 19.79
CA ILE A 551 -18.04 -0.89 21.01
C ILE A 551 -19.19 -1.92 20.95
N TRP A 552 -19.53 -2.40 19.75
CA TRP A 552 -20.49 -3.50 19.60
C TRP A 552 -19.80 -4.86 19.77
N PHE A 553 -19.78 -5.36 21.01
CA PHE A 553 -19.17 -6.65 21.36
C PHE A 553 -20.22 -7.70 21.75
N PRO A 554 -19.99 -8.99 21.45
CA PRO A 554 -20.86 -10.07 21.92
C PRO A 554 -20.75 -10.24 23.45
N PRO A 555 -21.78 -10.78 24.13
CA PRO A 555 -21.78 -10.95 25.58
C PRO A 555 -20.68 -11.90 26.08
N GLY A 556 -20.17 -12.80 25.23
CA GLY A 556 -19.04 -13.68 25.54
C GLY A 556 -17.67 -12.99 25.59
N GLU A 557 -17.54 -11.77 25.07
CA GLU A 557 -16.27 -11.02 25.00
C GLU A 557 -16.16 -9.93 26.09
N ALA A 558 -16.48 -10.31 27.34
CA ALA A 558 -16.42 -9.39 28.47
C ALA A 558 -15.04 -8.73 28.66
N THR A 559 -13.95 -9.45 28.36
CA THR A 559 -12.57 -8.93 28.49
C THR A 559 -12.25 -7.83 27.48
N THR A 560 -12.81 -7.92 26.26
CA THR A 560 -12.67 -6.88 25.23
C THR A 560 -13.40 -5.62 25.66
N ALA A 561 -14.62 -5.75 26.22
CA ALA A 561 -15.37 -4.63 26.77
C ALA A 561 -14.64 -3.96 27.95
N ASP A 562 -14.08 -4.73 28.89
CA ASP A 562 -13.26 -4.19 29.99
C ASP A 562 -12.03 -3.44 29.50
N THR A 563 -11.38 -3.96 28.45
CA THR A 563 -10.22 -3.34 27.80
C THR A 563 -10.61 -2.02 27.15
N ALA A 564 -11.69 -1.99 26.38
CA ALA A 564 -12.17 -0.78 25.74
C ALA A 564 -12.63 0.28 26.77
N ALA A 565 -13.25 -0.12 27.89
CA ALA A 565 -13.60 0.78 28.98
C ALA A 565 -12.36 1.37 29.67
N THR A 566 -11.31 0.56 29.86
CA THR A 566 -10.02 1.01 30.40
C THR A 566 -9.35 2.01 29.45
N LEU A 567 -9.40 1.77 28.14
CA LEU A 567 -8.90 2.70 27.14
C LEU A 567 -9.67 4.03 27.20
N ALA A 568 -10.99 3.99 27.25
CA ALA A 568 -11.83 5.20 27.36
C ALA A 568 -11.48 6.04 28.59
N SER A 569 -11.21 5.41 29.74
CA SER A 569 -10.76 6.12 30.94
C SER A 569 -9.40 6.80 30.72
N ARG A 570 -8.44 6.09 30.13
CA ARG A 570 -7.10 6.64 29.83
C ARG A 570 -7.13 7.79 28.83
N LEU A 571 -8.06 7.77 27.88
CA LEU A 571 -8.29 8.87 26.94
C LEU A 571 -8.78 10.11 27.68
N ARG A 572 -9.75 9.95 28.59
CA ARG A 572 -10.24 11.05 29.43
C ARG A 572 -9.14 11.64 30.31
N ASP A 573 -8.27 10.80 30.89
CA ASP A 573 -7.16 11.24 31.74
C ASP A 573 -6.17 12.16 31.01
N VAL A 574 -6.08 12.07 29.68
CA VAL A 574 -5.23 12.95 28.84
C VAL A 574 -6.02 14.08 28.15
N GLY A 575 -7.28 14.30 28.54
CA GLY A 575 -8.14 15.36 28.00
C GLY A 575 -8.83 15.03 26.68
N ILE A 576 -8.97 13.74 26.34
CA ILE A 576 -9.70 13.28 25.15
C ILE A 576 -11.07 12.78 25.56
N ASN A 577 -12.13 13.28 24.92
CA ASN A 577 -13.50 12.87 25.18
C ASN A 577 -13.86 11.58 24.41
N PRO A 578 -14.11 10.45 25.10
CA PRO A 578 -14.53 9.22 24.43
C PRO A 578 -16.02 9.27 24.07
N VAL A 579 -16.35 8.75 22.89
CA VAL A 579 -17.73 8.55 22.39
C VAL A 579 -17.92 7.08 22.06
N GLY A 580 -19.00 6.48 22.54
CA GLY A 580 -19.35 5.10 22.23
C GLY A 580 -20.05 5.00 20.89
N LEU A 581 -19.49 4.27 19.92
CA LEU A 581 -20.11 4.06 18.61
C LEU A 581 -20.76 2.67 18.55
N LEU A 582 -22.08 2.66 18.36
CA LEU A 582 -22.89 1.48 18.10
C LEU A 582 -23.41 1.53 16.67
N ASP A 583 -22.75 0.81 15.76
CA ASP A 583 -23.13 0.78 14.34
C ASP A 583 -23.74 -0.57 13.94
N ARG A 584 -22.92 -1.63 13.90
CA ARG A 584 -23.37 -2.96 13.47
C ARG A 584 -22.89 -4.07 14.41
N PRO A 585 -23.73 -5.11 14.64
CA PRO A 585 -23.28 -6.33 15.30
C PRO A 585 -22.27 -7.10 14.44
N ARG A 586 -21.50 -8.00 15.07
CA ARG A 586 -20.62 -8.90 14.30
C ARG A 586 -21.43 -9.81 13.39
N ALA A 587 -20.79 -10.25 12.29
CA ALA A 587 -21.43 -11.05 11.24
C ALA A 587 -22.09 -12.34 11.76
N ASP A 588 -21.54 -12.96 12.80
CA ASP A 588 -22.08 -14.16 13.48
C ASP A 588 -23.34 -13.88 14.31
N GLN A 589 -23.54 -12.64 14.74
CA GLN A 589 -24.70 -12.22 15.52
C GLN A 589 -25.84 -11.65 14.67
N VAL A 590 -25.58 -11.26 13.42
CA VAL A 590 -26.60 -10.69 12.51
C VAL A 590 -27.81 -11.62 12.37
N GLU A 591 -27.59 -12.95 12.39
CA GLU A 591 -28.66 -13.96 12.30
C GLU A 591 -29.67 -13.89 13.46
N LEU A 592 -29.24 -13.41 14.63
CA LEU A 592 -30.10 -13.27 15.80
C LEU A 592 -31.19 -12.22 15.58
N TYR A 593 -30.93 -11.18 14.78
CA TYR A 593 -31.74 -9.98 14.72
C TYR A 593 -32.97 -10.03 13.78
N ARG A 594 -33.30 -11.19 13.18
CA ARG A 594 -34.50 -11.39 12.33
C ARG A 594 -34.76 -10.27 11.30
N VAL A 595 -33.72 -9.63 10.77
CA VAL A 595 -33.87 -8.55 9.78
C VAL A 595 -34.28 -9.13 8.43
N ARG A 596 -35.30 -8.52 7.79
CA ARG A 596 -35.90 -9.03 6.54
C ARG A 596 -34.94 -8.97 5.34
N GLU A 597 -34.07 -7.97 5.28
CA GLU A 597 -33.13 -7.73 4.18
C GLU A 597 -31.69 -7.74 4.70
N ARG A 598 -31.03 -8.91 4.59
CA ARG A 598 -29.77 -9.22 5.30
C ARG A 598 -28.54 -8.43 4.82
N GLY A 599 -28.61 -7.81 3.64
CA GLY A 599 -27.49 -7.07 3.04
C GLY A 599 -27.51 -5.55 3.29
N GLU A 600 -28.67 -4.98 3.62
CA GLU A 600 -28.88 -3.53 3.73
C GLU A 600 -29.27 -3.08 5.14
N ALA A 601 -29.42 -4.01 6.08
CA ALA A 601 -29.77 -3.75 7.47
C ALA A 601 -28.92 -2.63 8.11
N ARG A 602 -29.59 -1.62 8.64
CA ARG A 602 -29.01 -0.44 9.29
C ARG A 602 -29.18 -0.51 10.81
N VAL A 603 -28.54 0.41 11.54
CA VAL A 603 -28.56 0.40 13.00
C VAL A 603 -29.98 0.49 13.57
N ALA A 604 -30.87 1.27 12.93
CA ALA A 604 -32.25 1.41 13.39
C ALA A 604 -33.02 0.09 13.34
N ASP A 605 -32.73 -0.79 12.36
CA ASP A 605 -33.34 -2.11 12.26
C ASP A 605 -32.91 -3.01 13.43
N PHE A 606 -31.62 -2.98 13.79
CA PHE A 606 -31.08 -3.77 14.89
C PHE A 606 -31.58 -3.29 16.26
N LEU A 607 -31.73 -1.97 16.42
CA LEU A 607 -32.22 -1.35 17.65
C LEU A 607 -33.75 -1.27 17.72
N ASN A 608 -34.46 -1.88 16.76
CA ASN A 608 -35.91 -1.78 16.71
C ASN A 608 -36.59 -2.55 17.86
N ASP A 609 -36.15 -3.76 18.18
CA ASP A 609 -36.74 -4.60 19.25
C ASP A 609 -35.82 -4.68 20.48
N PRO A 610 -36.16 -3.99 21.59
CA PRO A 610 -35.37 -4.01 22.83
C PRO A 610 -35.16 -5.39 23.44
N VAL A 611 -36.08 -6.33 23.23
CA VAL A 611 -35.95 -7.69 23.78
C VAL A 611 -34.79 -8.43 23.11
N MET A 612 -34.48 -8.09 21.86
CA MET A 612 -33.44 -8.75 21.07
C MET A 612 -32.06 -8.14 21.33
N TRP A 613 -31.92 -6.82 21.34
CA TRP A 613 -30.61 -6.17 21.45
C TRP A 613 -30.13 -5.98 22.89
N ARG A 614 -31.01 -5.76 23.88
CA ARG A 614 -30.60 -5.48 25.27
C ARG A 614 -29.72 -6.59 25.86
N PRO A 615 -30.10 -7.88 25.81
CA PRO A 615 -29.26 -8.95 26.37
C PRO A 615 -27.87 -9.06 25.73
N GLN A 616 -27.74 -8.63 24.46
CA GLN A 616 -26.46 -8.65 23.74
C GLN A 616 -25.55 -7.50 24.19
N LEU A 617 -26.12 -6.34 24.52
CA LEU A 617 -25.38 -5.14 24.92
C LEU A 617 -25.21 -4.99 26.43
N ASP A 618 -25.96 -5.72 27.27
CA ASP A 618 -25.90 -5.65 28.74
C ASP A 618 -24.46 -5.71 29.29
N ALA A 619 -23.63 -6.60 28.74
CA ALA A 619 -22.24 -6.75 29.16
C ALA A 619 -21.40 -5.50 28.87
N VAL A 620 -21.65 -4.84 27.73
CA VAL A 620 -20.98 -3.60 27.32
C VAL A 620 -21.51 -2.43 28.13
N MET A 621 -22.83 -2.29 28.27
CA MET A 621 -23.46 -1.17 28.97
C MET A 621 -23.03 -1.11 30.44
N ASN A 622 -23.04 -2.23 31.15
CA ASN A 622 -22.62 -2.25 32.56
C ASN A 622 -21.18 -1.77 32.79
N ARG A 623 -20.31 -1.88 31.79
CA ARG A 623 -18.90 -1.47 31.87
C ARG A 623 -18.66 -0.06 31.36
N MET A 624 -19.35 0.32 30.29
CA MET A 624 -19.10 1.56 29.54
C MET A 624 -19.90 2.75 30.04
N THR A 625 -21.14 2.57 30.50
CA THR A 625 -22.06 3.68 30.82
C THR A 625 -21.53 4.61 31.91
N PHE A 626 -20.69 4.09 32.84
CA PHE A 626 -20.00 4.90 33.85
C PHE A 626 -18.77 5.67 33.33
N ARG A 627 -18.24 5.27 32.18
CA ARG A 627 -16.98 5.77 31.59
C ARG A 627 -17.19 6.53 30.30
N ILE A 628 -18.36 6.41 29.67
CA ILE A 628 -18.72 7.06 28.43
C ILE A 628 -20.16 7.53 28.59
N ARG A 629 -20.34 8.85 28.59
CA ARG A 629 -21.68 9.47 28.64
C ARG A 629 -22.27 9.66 27.25
N MET A 630 -21.41 9.87 26.26
CA MET A 630 -21.80 10.25 24.91
C MET A 630 -21.74 9.07 23.96
N TRP A 631 -22.83 8.85 23.22
CA TRP A 631 -23.02 7.70 22.36
C TRP A 631 -23.51 8.12 20.98
N GLN A 632 -22.95 7.52 19.95
CA GLN A 632 -23.43 7.62 18.58
C GLN A 632 -24.09 6.31 18.16
N LEU A 633 -25.29 6.43 17.58
CA LEU A 633 -26.02 5.30 17.01
C LEU A 633 -25.92 5.35 15.48
N GLY A 634 -25.29 4.34 14.88
CA GLY A 634 -25.01 4.25 13.45
C GLY A 634 -23.68 4.87 13.04
N ASP A 635 -23.09 4.34 11.97
CA ASP A 635 -22.01 5.04 11.27
C ASP A 635 -22.50 6.31 10.58
N GLU A 636 -21.58 7.17 10.16
CA GLU A 636 -21.94 8.47 9.55
C GLU A 636 -22.69 8.35 8.21
N THR A 637 -22.79 7.16 7.62
CA THR A 637 -23.56 6.90 6.40
C THR A 637 -24.95 6.36 6.69
N ASP A 638 -25.30 6.17 7.96
CA ASP A 638 -26.55 5.58 8.41
C ASP A 638 -27.64 6.63 8.62
N ASN A 639 -28.46 6.82 7.57
CA ASN A 639 -29.61 7.71 7.61
C ASN A 639 -30.91 7.01 8.06
N SER A 640 -30.86 5.76 8.55
CA SER A 640 -32.07 4.97 8.85
C SER A 640 -32.98 5.58 9.91
N PHE A 641 -32.45 6.42 10.79
CA PHE A 641 -33.27 7.14 11.78
C PHE A 641 -34.14 8.26 11.19
N GLN A 642 -33.87 8.73 9.97
CA GLN A 642 -34.66 9.78 9.31
C GLN A 642 -36.06 9.30 8.92
N GLU A 643 -36.19 8.00 8.62
CA GLU A 643 -37.43 7.41 8.14
C GLU A 643 -38.40 7.04 9.26
N LEU A 644 -38.02 7.25 10.54
CA LEU A 644 -38.82 6.87 11.69
C LEU A 644 -39.80 7.99 12.09
N PRO A 645 -41.13 7.74 12.06
CA PRO A 645 -42.12 8.76 12.41
C PRO A 645 -42.09 9.15 13.89
N ASP A 646 -41.80 8.19 14.79
CA ASP A 646 -41.78 8.38 16.25
C ASP A 646 -40.34 8.46 16.80
N LEU A 647 -39.47 9.20 16.10
CA LEU A 647 -38.03 9.27 16.40
C LEU A 647 -37.73 9.62 17.86
N ARG A 648 -38.47 10.58 18.45
CA ARG A 648 -38.31 10.99 19.85
C ARG A 648 -38.52 9.83 20.82
N GLU A 649 -39.68 9.18 20.74
CA GLU A 649 -40.04 8.06 21.62
C GLU A 649 -39.06 6.90 21.44
N LYS A 650 -38.59 6.70 20.19
CA LYS A 650 -37.59 5.67 19.89
C LYS A 650 -36.25 5.96 20.54
N ILE A 651 -35.75 7.19 20.45
CA ILE A 651 -34.47 7.57 21.07
C ILE A 651 -34.56 7.46 22.60
N GLU A 652 -35.66 7.89 23.21
CA GLU A 652 -35.89 7.73 24.65
C GLU A 652 -35.91 6.25 25.04
N SER A 653 -36.64 5.41 24.29
CA SER A 653 -36.69 3.95 24.54
C SER A 653 -35.33 3.25 24.39
N ILE A 654 -34.53 3.67 23.40
CA ILE A 654 -33.16 3.18 23.18
C ILE A 654 -32.26 3.67 24.32
N ALA A 655 -32.32 4.95 24.67
CA ALA A 655 -31.55 5.52 25.78
C ALA A 655 -31.84 4.77 27.08
N ASP A 656 -33.12 4.56 27.43
CA ASP A 656 -33.54 3.81 28.62
C ASP A 656 -33.06 2.35 28.60
N GLY A 657 -33.01 1.73 27.42
CA GLY A 657 -32.52 0.36 27.28
C GLY A 657 -31.00 0.24 27.34
N LEU A 658 -30.29 1.28 26.92
CA LEU A 658 -28.84 1.40 26.99
C LEU A 658 -28.39 1.87 28.38
N GLN A 659 -29.23 2.61 29.09
CA GLN A 659 -28.94 3.15 30.40
C GLN A 659 -28.81 2.02 31.43
N GLY A 660 -27.56 1.76 31.84
CA GLY A 660 -27.27 0.96 33.03
C GLY A 660 -27.55 1.73 34.33
N PHE A 661 -26.78 1.43 35.38
CA PHE A 661 -26.86 2.15 36.66
C PHE A 661 -26.17 3.54 36.55
N GLY A 662 -26.77 4.54 35.90
CA GLY A 662 -26.09 5.81 35.67
C GLY A 662 -26.98 7.02 35.36
N GLN A 663 -26.34 8.17 35.13
CA GLN A 663 -26.99 9.36 34.56
C GLN A 663 -27.51 9.07 33.14
N PRO A 664 -28.48 9.86 32.63
CA PRO A 664 -28.96 9.72 31.26
C PRO A 664 -27.82 9.77 30.25
N LEU A 665 -27.91 8.94 29.21
CA LEU A 665 -26.94 8.87 28.12
C LEU A 665 -27.18 10.00 27.12
N GLU A 666 -26.13 10.67 26.68
CA GLU A 666 -26.21 11.68 25.61
C GLU A 666 -26.07 11.01 24.24
N ILE A 667 -27.09 11.11 23.40
CA ILE A 667 -27.17 10.43 22.11
C ILE A 667 -27.01 11.43 20.96
N VAL A 668 -26.16 11.04 20.00
CA VAL A 668 -25.98 11.68 18.69
C VAL A 668 -26.35 10.68 17.59
N ILE A 669 -27.04 11.15 16.55
CA ILE A 669 -27.40 10.32 15.38
C ILE A 669 -26.90 10.95 14.08
N PRO A 670 -26.52 10.16 13.06
CA PRO A 670 -26.24 10.66 11.73
C PRO A 670 -27.50 11.26 11.09
N TRP A 671 -27.30 12.37 10.38
CA TRP A 671 -28.39 13.08 9.75
C TRP A 671 -27.92 13.83 8.50
N ALA A 672 -28.70 13.75 7.42
CA ALA A 672 -28.37 14.33 6.13
C ALA A 672 -28.39 15.86 6.20
N TRP A 673 -27.55 16.50 5.39
CA TRP A 673 -27.46 17.97 5.32
C TRP A 673 -28.70 18.65 4.73
N MET A 674 -29.42 17.95 3.85
CA MET A 674 -30.54 18.53 3.10
C MET A 674 -31.85 18.54 3.88
N ASP A 675 -31.89 17.87 5.03
CA ASP A 675 -33.07 17.73 5.86
C ASP A 675 -32.98 18.59 7.11
N ASP A 676 -34.14 19.06 7.59
CA ASP A 676 -34.22 19.84 8.82
C ASP A 676 -33.76 19.01 10.03
N VAL A 677 -33.03 19.65 10.95
CA VAL A 677 -32.64 19.03 12.23
C VAL A 677 -33.91 18.65 13.01
N PRO A 678 -34.02 17.42 13.54
CA PRO A 678 -35.18 17.05 14.32
C PRO A 678 -35.21 17.85 15.63
N GLU A 679 -36.33 18.49 15.94
CA GLU A 679 -36.53 19.23 17.20
C GLU A 679 -36.86 18.25 18.34
N ILE A 680 -35.83 17.57 18.82
CA ILE A 680 -35.90 16.64 19.95
C ILE A 680 -35.47 17.36 21.24
N GLY A 681 -36.22 17.13 22.31
CA GLY A 681 -35.92 17.66 23.65
C GLY A 681 -35.87 16.52 24.64
N GLY A 682 -35.26 16.73 25.81
CA GLY A 682 -35.04 15.69 26.81
C GLY A 682 -33.55 15.55 27.12
N ASP A 683 -33.25 14.89 28.24
CA ASP A 683 -31.89 14.85 28.77
C ASP A 683 -30.97 13.90 27.98
N SER A 684 -31.55 12.96 27.22
CA SER A 684 -30.80 11.96 26.45
C SER A 684 -30.45 12.40 25.02
N TRP A 685 -31.01 13.50 24.53
CA TRP A 685 -30.75 14.01 23.19
C TRP A 685 -29.63 15.04 23.20
N LYS A 686 -28.58 14.82 22.41
CA LYS A 686 -27.45 15.76 22.29
C LYS A 686 -27.42 16.49 20.95
N GLY A 687 -27.62 15.79 19.83
CA GLY A 687 -27.57 16.44 18.52
C GLY A 687 -27.38 15.49 17.34
N VAL A 688 -26.88 16.04 16.25
CA VAL A 688 -26.77 15.35 14.95
C VAL A 688 -25.35 15.41 14.40
N ILE A 689 -24.93 14.35 13.72
CA ILE A 689 -23.69 14.36 12.94
C ILE A 689 -23.99 14.42 11.44
N ARG A 690 -23.36 15.39 10.77
CA ARG A 690 -23.47 15.63 9.34
C ARG A 690 -22.39 14.90 8.55
N HIS A 691 -22.79 14.31 7.44
CA HIS A 691 -21.90 13.62 6.51
C HIS A 691 -22.35 13.77 5.06
N LEU A 692 -21.37 13.78 4.15
CA LEU A 692 -21.56 13.65 2.71
C LEU A 692 -20.47 12.74 2.15
N ASP A 693 -20.83 11.90 1.19
CA ASP A 693 -19.90 11.00 0.52
C ASP A 693 -18.77 11.75 -0.20
N GLN A 694 -19.08 12.94 -0.72
CA GLN A 694 -18.11 13.87 -1.26
C GLN A 694 -17.85 14.96 -0.22
N PRO A 695 -16.61 15.13 0.26
CA PRO A 695 -16.29 16.21 1.17
C PRO A 695 -16.61 17.56 0.52
N LEU A 696 -17.39 18.39 1.22
CA LEU A 696 -17.58 19.79 0.85
C LEU A 696 -16.23 20.51 0.88
N THR A 697 -16.01 21.45 -0.03
CA THR A 697 -14.90 22.41 0.09
C THR A 697 -15.10 23.31 1.31
N SER A 698 -14.07 24.06 1.71
CA SER A 698 -14.18 25.01 2.83
C SER A 698 -15.29 26.04 2.63
N ASP A 699 -15.46 26.55 1.42
CA ASP A 699 -16.43 27.60 1.09
C ASP A 699 -17.86 27.04 1.04
N GLU A 700 -18.03 25.82 0.52
CA GLU A 700 -19.33 25.13 0.55
C GLU A 700 -19.72 24.76 1.99
N LEU A 701 -18.76 24.32 2.81
CA LEU A 701 -19.00 24.02 4.22
C LEU A 701 -19.41 25.28 5.00
N ASP A 702 -18.73 26.40 4.79
CA ASP A 702 -19.06 27.71 5.38
C ASP A 702 -20.49 28.12 5.03
N ALA A 703 -20.86 28.04 3.74
CA ALA A 703 -22.20 28.34 3.27
C ALA A 703 -23.29 27.42 3.85
N MET A 704 -23.02 26.12 3.96
CA MET A 704 -23.98 25.16 4.52
C MET A 704 -24.19 25.36 6.03
N LEU A 705 -23.12 25.68 6.77
CA LEU A 705 -23.22 25.98 8.20
C LEU A 705 -23.93 27.32 8.46
N ASP A 706 -23.68 28.34 7.65
CA ASP A 706 -24.42 29.61 7.68
C ASP A 706 -25.92 29.41 7.46
N LEU A 707 -26.31 28.53 6.53
CA LEU A 707 -27.72 28.18 6.28
C LEU A 707 -28.35 27.48 7.50
N GLU A 708 -27.64 26.56 8.14
CA GLU A 708 -28.12 25.84 9.33
C GLU A 708 -28.29 26.78 10.53
N GLU A 709 -27.35 27.70 10.75
CA GLU A 709 -27.39 28.70 11.82
C GLU A 709 -28.43 29.81 11.57
N GLY A 710 -28.59 30.24 10.31
CA GLY A 710 -29.53 31.29 9.89
C GLY A 710 -30.99 30.87 9.85
N GLY A 711 -31.25 29.55 9.76
CA GLY A 711 -32.58 28.96 9.65
C GLY A 711 -33.23 29.19 8.28
N PHE A 712 -33.94 28.19 7.77
CA PHE A 712 -34.79 28.27 6.58
C PHE A 712 -35.97 29.25 6.81
N ASN A 713 -35.71 30.56 6.87
CA ASN A 713 -36.72 31.57 6.62
C ASN A 713 -36.77 31.79 5.11
N GLY A 714 -37.74 31.15 4.46
CA GLY A 714 -37.92 31.21 3.01
C GLY A 714 -37.98 32.63 2.47
N SER A 715 -36.92 33.05 1.79
CA SER A 715 -36.97 33.82 0.55
C SER A 715 -35.60 33.77 -0.11
N VAL A 716 -35.53 33.13 -1.27
CA VAL A 716 -34.34 33.10 -2.12
C VAL A 716 -33.98 34.53 -2.54
N GLY A 717 -32.78 34.96 -2.20
CA GLY A 717 -32.11 36.13 -2.77
C GLY A 717 -30.60 35.91 -2.74
N PRO A 718 -29.85 36.13 -3.84
CA PRO A 718 -28.43 35.83 -3.88
C PRO A 718 -27.67 36.87 -3.06
N ALA A 719 -27.03 36.45 -1.97
CA ALA A 719 -26.12 37.31 -1.23
C ALA A 719 -24.77 37.40 -1.96
N SER A 720 -24.73 38.19 -3.03
CA SER A 720 -23.48 38.65 -3.61
C SER A 720 -22.80 39.64 -2.65
N ARG A 721 -21.65 39.25 -2.09
CA ARG A 721 -20.68 40.20 -1.52
C ARG A 721 -20.18 41.11 -2.66
N SER A 722 -20.70 42.34 -2.72
CA SER A 722 -20.09 43.45 -3.46
C SER A 722 -20.40 44.77 -2.75
N GLY A 723 -19.40 45.65 -2.74
CA GLY A 723 -19.30 46.77 -1.81
C GLY A 723 -20.18 47.99 -2.10
N THR A 724 -20.10 48.92 -1.15
CA THR A 724 -20.36 50.36 -1.28
C THR A 724 -21.75 50.75 -1.78
N THR A 725 -22.61 51.26 -0.89
CA THR A 725 -23.30 52.56 -1.06
C THR A 725 -24.10 52.91 0.20
N GLN A 726 -23.79 54.11 0.67
CA GLN A 726 -24.41 54.91 1.71
C GLN A 726 -25.82 55.40 1.29
N ARG A 727 -26.82 55.28 2.16
CA ARG A 727 -28.04 56.12 2.22
C ARG A 727 -28.82 55.79 3.51
N GLN A 728 -28.74 56.60 4.56
CA GLN A 728 -29.68 57.71 4.84
C GLN A 728 -31.12 57.43 4.40
N LEU A 729 -31.99 57.13 5.38
CA LEU A 729 -33.37 57.61 5.42
C LEU A 729 -33.78 57.86 6.87
N THR A 730 -34.15 59.12 7.12
CA THR A 730 -34.66 59.72 8.35
C THR A 730 -36.17 59.89 8.28
N GLY A 731 -36.84 59.79 9.45
CA GLY A 731 -38.21 60.28 9.74
C GLY A 731 -39.33 59.30 9.35
N LEU A 732 -40.44 59.13 10.06
CA LEU A 732 -41.11 59.89 11.13
C LEU A 732 -42.31 59.01 11.57
N VAL A 733 -42.51 58.68 12.86
CA VAL A 733 -43.83 58.67 13.54
C VAL A 733 -43.60 58.71 15.05
N ARG A 734 -44.26 59.68 15.70
CA ARG A 734 -44.37 59.89 17.15
C ARG A 734 -45.40 58.94 17.78
N GLY A 735 -45.06 58.44 18.97
CA GLY A 735 -45.86 58.55 20.20
C GLY A 735 -47.06 57.61 20.39
N GLY A 736 -47.03 56.86 21.49
CA GLY A 736 -48.24 56.31 22.12
C GLY A 736 -48.08 54.90 22.70
N GLU A 737 -47.90 54.85 24.02
CA GLU A 737 -48.37 53.80 24.93
C GLU A 737 -47.69 52.40 24.89
N ASN A 738 -46.96 52.13 25.98
CA ASN A 738 -46.55 50.80 26.41
C ASN A 738 -47.77 49.92 26.74
N PRO A 739 -47.85 48.69 26.23
CA PRO A 739 -48.36 47.57 27.00
C PRO A 739 -47.17 46.77 27.51
N ILE A 740 -47.12 46.61 28.83
CA ILE A 740 -46.29 45.62 29.52
C ILE A 740 -46.78 44.24 29.04
N VAL A 741 -46.18 43.70 27.99
CA VAL A 741 -46.30 42.29 27.65
C VAL A 741 -45.24 41.57 28.46
N SER A 742 -45.70 40.85 29.48
CA SER A 742 -44.93 39.84 30.19
C SER A 742 -44.41 38.83 29.16
N SER A 743 -43.17 39.00 28.70
CA SER A 743 -42.47 38.00 27.93
C SER A 743 -42.04 36.90 28.90
N ALA A 744 -42.93 35.94 29.12
CA ALA A 744 -42.51 34.61 29.57
C ALA A 744 -41.37 34.15 28.63
N PRO A 745 -40.30 33.54 29.14
CA PRO A 745 -39.22 33.07 28.28
C PRO A 745 -39.83 32.03 27.33
N VAL A 746 -39.92 32.38 26.04
CA VAL A 746 -40.17 31.40 24.98
C VAL A 746 -39.07 30.36 25.15
N ALA A 747 -39.45 29.15 25.56
CA ALA A 747 -38.53 28.04 25.71
C ALA A 747 -37.69 27.96 24.43
N ARG A 748 -36.39 28.22 24.54
CA ARG A 748 -35.47 28.12 23.41
C ARG A 748 -35.61 26.70 22.87
N ARG A 749 -36.13 26.56 21.66
CA ARG A 749 -36.18 25.29 20.93
C ARG A 749 -34.74 24.79 20.83
N ASN A 750 -34.42 23.72 21.56
CA ASN A 750 -33.07 23.16 21.58
C ASN A 750 -32.92 22.24 20.37
N ARG A 751 -32.26 22.71 19.30
CA ARG A 751 -32.03 21.92 18.08
C ARG A 751 -30.92 20.86 18.26
N GLY A 752 -30.27 20.81 19.42
CA GLY A 752 -29.11 19.96 19.66
C GLY A 752 -27.83 20.53 19.03
N ASP A 753 -26.69 19.95 19.37
CA ASP A 753 -25.38 20.35 18.87
C ASP A 753 -25.08 19.75 17.50
N THR A 754 -24.39 20.52 16.64
CA THR A 754 -24.00 20.06 15.30
C THR A 754 -22.59 19.46 15.33
N TRP A 755 -22.50 18.22 14.85
CA TRP A 755 -21.26 17.46 14.69
C TRP A 755 -21.00 17.23 13.20
N LEU A 756 -19.74 17.08 12.78
CA LEU A 756 -19.40 16.99 11.36
C LEU A 756 -18.40 15.87 11.07
N THR A 757 -18.38 15.40 9.82
CA THR A 757 -17.25 14.62 9.28
C THR A 757 -16.31 15.53 8.50
N ILE A 758 -15.00 15.37 8.67
CA ILE A 758 -13.95 16.15 8.00
C ILE A 758 -12.87 15.22 7.41
N ASP A 759 -13.31 14.21 6.66
CA ASP A 759 -12.40 13.29 5.97
C ASP A 759 -11.54 14.07 4.93
N PRO A 760 -10.23 13.80 4.82
CA PRO A 760 -9.40 14.45 3.81
C PRO A 760 -9.85 14.14 2.38
N LEU A 761 -9.50 15.02 1.43
CA LEU A 761 -9.77 14.78 0.02
C LEU A 761 -9.02 13.53 -0.49
N PRO A 762 -9.59 12.79 -1.47
CA PRO A 762 -9.02 11.54 -1.95
C PRO A 762 -7.75 11.75 -2.78
N ALA A 763 -6.67 11.04 -2.42
CA ALA A 763 -5.35 11.09 -3.09
C ALA A 763 -5.37 10.66 -4.57
N GLN A 764 -6.40 9.90 -4.99
CA GLN A 764 -6.57 9.48 -6.38
C GLN A 764 -7.00 10.61 -7.31
N ARG A 765 -7.59 11.69 -6.77
CA ARG A 765 -8.16 12.80 -7.56
C ARG A 765 -7.45 14.13 -7.33
N TYR A 766 -6.87 14.31 -6.14
CA TYR A 766 -6.26 15.58 -5.73
C TYR A 766 -4.80 15.36 -5.34
N ASP A 767 -3.95 16.32 -5.69
CA ASP A 767 -2.55 16.34 -5.29
C ASP A 767 -2.40 16.61 -3.78
N ARG A 768 -1.20 16.38 -3.25
CA ARG A 768 -0.90 16.51 -1.82
C ARG A 768 -1.21 17.90 -1.27
N ASP A 769 -0.78 18.96 -1.95
CA ASP A 769 -0.84 20.32 -1.41
C ASP A 769 -2.26 20.86 -1.42
N SER A 770 -3.05 20.51 -2.45
CA SER A 770 -4.50 20.75 -2.48
C SER A 770 -5.22 20.05 -1.32
N ARG A 771 -4.87 18.80 -1.01
CA ARG A 771 -5.45 18.05 0.12
C ARG A 771 -5.10 18.67 1.47
N ILE A 772 -3.84 19.11 1.64
CA ILE A 772 -3.39 19.82 2.84
C ILE A 772 -4.18 21.11 3.02
N THR A 773 -4.22 21.94 1.98
CA THR A 773 -4.87 23.25 2.02
C THR A 773 -6.35 23.13 2.33
N ASP A 774 -7.06 22.25 1.62
CA ASP A 774 -8.47 21.99 1.86
C ASP A 774 -8.76 21.48 3.29
N LEU A 775 -7.97 20.53 3.80
CA LEU A 775 -8.14 20.02 5.16
C LEU A 775 -7.98 21.13 6.21
N VAL A 776 -6.91 21.92 6.09
CA VAL A 776 -6.62 23.03 7.01
C VAL A 776 -7.73 24.08 6.96
N LEU A 777 -8.21 24.44 5.76
CA LEU A 777 -9.27 25.43 5.59
C LEU A 777 -10.61 24.93 6.12
N ARG A 778 -10.99 23.66 5.91
CA ARG A 778 -12.21 23.11 6.52
C ARG A 778 -12.13 23.08 8.03
N MET A 779 -10.98 22.74 8.60
CA MET A 779 -10.77 22.80 10.05
C MET A 779 -10.88 24.25 10.56
N ALA A 780 -10.38 25.21 9.80
CA ALA A 780 -10.51 26.64 10.10
C ALA A 780 -11.99 27.10 10.05
N THR A 781 -12.75 26.68 9.03
CA THR A 781 -14.19 26.93 8.90
C THR A 781 -14.95 26.38 10.10
N VAL A 782 -14.67 25.16 10.55
CA VAL A 782 -15.29 24.56 11.75
C VAL A 782 -15.17 25.47 12.99
N ARG A 783 -14.07 26.23 13.12
CA ARG A 783 -13.87 27.16 14.24
C ARG A 783 -14.57 28.51 14.08
N GLY A 784 -15.13 28.79 12.90
CA GLY A 784 -16.01 29.92 12.63
C GLY A 784 -17.46 29.72 13.08
N HIS A 785 -17.90 28.47 13.23
CA HIS A 785 -19.29 28.11 13.48
C HIS A 785 -19.53 27.44 14.84
N LYS A 786 -20.81 27.22 15.18
CA LYS A 786 -21.25 26.48 16.37
C LYS A 786 -21.20 24.97 16.17
N VAL A 787 -20.01 24.48 15.85
CA VAL A 787 -19.72 23.05 15.74
C VAL A 787 -19.10 22.56 17.04
N GLU A 788 -19.68 21.53 17.63
CA GLU A 788 -19.19 20.93 18.87
C GLU A 788 -17.96 20.04 18.60
N ALA A 789 -18.07 19.17 17.60
CA ALA A 789 -16.98 18.27 17.21
C ALA A 789 -16.98 17.90 15.72
N ALA A 790 -15.79 17.77 15.14
CA ALA A 790 -15.55 17.33 13.77
C ALA A 790 -14.63 16.11 13.72
N PHE A 791 -15.01 15.09 12.95
CA PHE A 791 -14.38 13.76 12.99
C PHE A 791 -13.76 13.35 11.67
N VAL A 792 -12.56 12.76 11.74
CA VAL A 792 -12.04 11.90 10.66
C VAL A 792 -12.53 10.49 10.91
N ARG A 793 -13.37 9.98 10.01
CA ARG A 793 -14.07 8.71 10.17
C ARG A 793 -13.15 7.52 9.93
N ARG A 794 -12.25 7.63 8.96
CA ARG A 794 -11.34 6.54 8.58
C ARG A 794 -9.91 7.03 8.47
N PRO A 795 -9.20 7.27 9.60
CA PRO A 795 -7.84 7.83 9.59
C PRO A 795 -6.81 6.94 8.88
N MET A 796 -7.13 5.66 8.63
CA MET A 796 -6.28 4.69 7.94
C MET A 796 -6.78 4.30 6.54
N ALA A 797 -7.82 4.96 6.01
CA ALA A 797 -8.35 4.65 4.68
C ALA A 797 -7.32 5.03 3.58
N PRO A 798 -6.98 4.15 2.63
CA PRO A 798 -5.97 4.42 1.59
C PRO A 798 -6.23 5.67 0.75
N GLU A 799 -7.50 6.01 0.53
CA GLU A 799 -7.89 7.19 -0.25
C GLU A 799 -7.60 8.51 0.48
N ALA A 800 -7.66 8.54 1.82
CA ALA A 800 -7.61 9.76 2.62
C ALA A 800 -6.83 9.54 3.93
N THR A 801 -5.65 8.93 3.80
CA THR A 801 -4.86 8.44 4.94
C THR A 801 -4.27 9.59 5.77
N LEU A 802 -4.45 9.52 7.09
CA LEU A 802 -3.66 10.27 8.08
C LEU A 802 -2.56 9.39 8.69
N VAL A 803 -2.86 8.09 8.85
CA VAL A 803 -1.98 7.09 9.44
C VAL A 803 -1.98 5.85 8.56
N LYS A 804 -0.81 5.39 8.17
CA LYS A 804 -0.65 4.21 7.30
C LYS A 804 -1.09 2.92 8.01
N PRO A 805 -1.34 1.82 7.25
CA PRO A 805 -1.71 0.52 7.83
C PRO A 805 -0.74 -0.03 8.89
N ASP A 806 0.53 0.38 8.83
CA ASP A 806 1.59 0.04 9.78
C ASP A 806 1.66 0.98 10.99
N TRP A 807 0.65 1.84 11.17
CA TRP A 807 0.50 2.82 12.25
C TRP A 807 1.49 4.00 12.22
N HIS A 808 2.28 4.13 11.16
CA HIS A 808 3.18 5.26 10.97
C HIS A 808 2.45 6.46 10.33
N PRO A 809 2.94 7.68 10.54
CA PRO A 809 2.33 8.90 10.02
C PRO A 809 2.33 8.93 8.49
N ASP A 810 1.25 9.45 7.91
CA ASP A 810 1.19 9.88 6.51
C ASP A 810 1.30 11.41 6.39
N ASP A 811 1.44 11.93 5.17
CA ASP A 811 1.73 13.34 4.89
C ASP A 811 0.72 14.32 5.53
N LEU A 812 -0.54 13.91 5.69
CA LEU A 812 -1.60 14.76 6.24
C LEU A 812 -1.64 14.81 7.78
N LEU A 813 -0.88 13.95 8.47
CA LEU A 813 -0.95 13.89 9.93
C LEU A 813 -0.47 15.18 10.60
N LEU A 814 0.65 15.75 10.13
CA LEU A 814 1.18 16.98 10.71
C LEU A 814 0.30 18.20 10.40
N PRO A 815 -0.17 18.42 9.17
CA PRO A 815 -1.17 19.45 8.88
C PRO A 815 -2.41 19.37 9.78
N TRP A 816 -2.97 18.17 9.98
CA TRP A 816 -4.06 17.93 10.93
C TRP A 816 -3.67 18.34 12.35
N ARG A 817 -2.56 17.81 12.86
CA ARG A 817 -2.08 18.04 14.21
C ARG A 817 -1.85 19.52 14.49
N THR A 818 -1.08 20.18 13.62
CA THR A 818 -0.70 21.58 13.76
C THR A 818 -1.95 22.46 13.81
N THR A 819 -2.90 22.23 12.90
CA THR A 819 -4.15 22.98 12.83
C THR A 819 -5.02 22.73 14.05
N SER A 820 -5.17 21.47 14.46
CA SER A 820 -5.96 21.11 15.65
C SER A 820 -5.43 21.79 16.92
N LEU A 821 -4.12 21.73 17.15
CA LEU A 821 -3.50 22.29 18.35
C LEU A 821 -3.51 23.82 18.38
N LEU A 822 -3.33 24.49 17.24
CA LEU A 822 -3.28 25.96 17.18
C LEU A 822 -4.66 26.61 17.09
N LEU A 823 -5.58 26.02 16.34
CA LEU A 823 -6.91 26.61 16.10
C LEU A 823 -8.00 26.01 16.98
N GLY A 824 -7.79 24.83 17.57
CA GLY A 824 -8.84 24.10 18.29
C GLY A 824 -9.51 24.90 19.40
N ARG A 825 -8.74 25.68 20.17
CA ARG A 825 -9.25 26.56 21.24
C ARG A 825 -9.46 28.01 20.82
N ALA A 826 -9.15 28.34 19.58
CA ALA A 826 -9.33 29.67 19.05
C ALA A 826 -10.69 29.79 18.35
N ARG A 827 -11.26 31.00 18.36
CA ARG A 827 -12.50 31.35 17.64
C ARG A 827 -12.19 32.34 16.54
N ASN A 828 -12.86 32.19 15.40
CA ASN A 828 -12.74 33.13 14.29
C ASN A 828 -13.26 34.52 14.70
N ILE A 829 -12.46 35.57 14.49
CA ILE A 829 -12.83 36.96 14.76
C ILE A 829 -12.89 37.84 13.50
N GLY A 830 -12.59 37.28 12.33
CA GLY A 830 -12.63 37.97 11.04
C GLY A 830 -11.36 37.78 10.21
N SER A 831 -11.11 38.73 9.32
CA SER A 831 -9.94 38.75 8.43
C SER A 831 -9.34 40.14 8.32
N LEU A 832 -8.09 40.22 7.89
CA LEU A 832 -7.36 41.46 7.61
C LEU A 832 -7.29 41.71 6.11
N GLN A 833 -7.23 42.97 5.71
CA GLN A 833 -6.93 43.31 4.32
C GLN A 833 -5.42 43.27 4.10
N MET A 834 -4.95 42.27 3.35
CA MET A 834 -3.53 42.07 3.04
C MET A 834 -3.12 42.89 1.80
N ARG A 835 -1.95 43.53 1.82
CA ARG A 835 -1.49 44.41 0.72
C ARG A 835 -1.12 43.63 -0.53
N GLY A 836 -0.50 42.48 -0.36
CA GLY A 836 -0.19 41.55 -1.45
C GLY A 836 -1.40 40.75 -1.92
N GLY A 837 -2.57 40.91 -1.29
CA GLY A 837 -3.79 40.19 -1.67
C GLY A 837 -3.82 38.73 -1.22
N SER A 838 -3.01 38.34 -0.24
CA SER A 838 -3.09 36.99 0.35
C SER A 838 -4.37 36.81 1.16
N HIS A 839 -4.93 35.60 1.14
CA HIS A 839 -6.09 35.25 1.94
C HIS A 839 -5.67 35.02 3.39
N ASN A 840 -6.58 35.31 4.32
CA ASN A 840 -6.31 35.09 5.74
C ASN A 840 -7.59 34.99 6.58
N ILE A 841 -7.45 34.33 7.73
CA ILE A 841 -8.45 34.30 8.80
C ILE A 841 -7.72 34.57 10.12
N VAL A 842 -8.29 35.41 10.96
CA VAL A 842 -7.78 35.75 12.28
C VAL A 842 -8.60 35.02 13.33
N PHE A 843 -7.89 34.30 14.19
CA PHE A 843 -8.43 33.60 15.33
C PHE A 843 -7.92 34.20 16.63
N ARG A 844 -8.77 34.15 17.66
CA ARG A 844 -8.42 34.58 19.02
C ARG A 844 -8.74 33.47 20.01
N SER A 845 -7.75 33.12 20.83
CA SER A 845 -7.93 32.28 22.03
C SER A 845 -7.86 33.15 23.29
N SER A 846 -7.94 32.53 24.46
CA SER A 846 -7.72 33.21 25.75
C SER A 846 -6.27 33.69 25.91
N HIS A 847 -5.30 33.04 25.26
CA HIS A 847 -3.87 33.25 25.48
C HIS A 847 -3.16 33.92 24.30
N SER A 848 -3.68 33.76 23.07
CA SER A 848 -3.00 34.26 21.86
C SER A 848 -3.96 34.62 20.74
N SER A 849 -3.39 35.16 19.66
CA SER A 849 -4.09 35.35 18.39
C SER A 849 -3.30 34.66 17.29
N VAL A 850 -4.00 33.94 16.42
CA VAL A 850 -3.40 33.18 15.32
C VAL A 850 -3.93 33.75 14.02
N ILE A 851 -3.05 34.09 13.09
CA ILE A 851 -3.43 34.49 11.74
C ILE A 851 -3.08 33.33 10.82
N LEU A 852 -4.10 32.67 10.26
CA LEU A 852 -3.93 31.70 9.18
C LEU A 852 -3.80 32.49 7.88
N ILE A 853 -2.75 32.27 7.09
CA ILE A 853 -2.48 32.99 5.83
C ILE A 853 -2.19 31.98 4.73
N TRP A 854 -2.79 32.16 3.56
CA TRP A 854 -2.52 31.33 2.38
C TRP A 854 -2.68 32.12 1.07
N SER A 855 -2.14 31.58 -0.02
CA SER A 855 -2.22 32.16 -1.36
C SER A 855 -1.98 31.08 -2.41
N ASP A 856 -2.70 31.16 -3.54
CA ASP A 856 -2.54 30.25 -4.67
C ASP A 856 -1.23 30.48 -5.45
N THR A 857 -0.55 31.59 -5.16
CA THR A 857 0.70 32.01 -5.80
C THR A 857 1.69 32.49 -4.73
N PRO A 858 3.00 32.25 -4.88
CA PRO A 858 3.99 32.77 -3.95
C PRO A 858 3.94 34.29 -3.83
N ARG A 859 3.78 34.80 -2.60
CA ARG A 859 3.61 36.23 -2.30
C ARG A 859 4.40 36.63 -1.05
N THR A 860 4.65 37.92 -0.90
CA THR A 860 5.29 38.50 0.29
C THR A 860 4.37 39.55 0.91
N GLU A 861 3.94 39.32 2.14
CA GLU A 861 3.17 40.28 2.94
C GLU A 861 4.05 40.96 3.97
N ARG A 862 3.76 42.24 4.25
CA ARG A 862 4.43 43.02 5.30
C ARG A 862 3.39 43.49 6.30
N LEU A 863 3.50 43.00 7.53
CA LEU A 863 2.53 43.22 8.61
C LEU A 863 3.24 43.75 9.86
N PHE A 864 2.55 44.59 10.62
CA PHE A 864 2.97 45.00 11.95
C PHE A 864 2.18 44.20 12.98
N LEU A 865 2.84 43.23 13.63
CA LEU A 865 2.21 42.26 14.53
C LEU A 865 2.77 42.32 15.97
N GLY A 866 3.62 43.31 16.26
CA GLY A 866 4.29 43.47 17.55
C GLY A 866 5.61 42.66 17.65
N ASP A 867 6.07 42.45 18.88
CA ASP A 867 7.43 41.95 19.16
C ASP A 867 7.56 40.44 19.33
N ASN A 868 6.46 39.74 19.67
CA ASN A 868 6.42 38.32 20.03
C ASN A 868 5.63 37.53 18.97
N VAL A 869 6.20 37.41 17.78
CA VAL A 869 5.54 36.82 16.62
C VAL A 869 6.37 35.66 16.11
N TYR A 870 5.71 34.52 15.94
CA TYR A 870 6.32 33.32 15.40
C TYR A 870 5.53 32.84 14.20
N GLU A 871 6.25 32.38 13.20
CA GLU A 871 5.70 31.65 12.07
C GLU A 871 5.70 30.17 12.41
N VAL A 872 4.56 29.50 12.17
CA VAL A 872 4.45 28.05 12.24
C VAL A 872 3.90 27.57 10.90
N ASP A 873 4.66 26.73 10.20
CA ASP A 873 4.17 26.12 8.97
C ASP A 873 3.24 24.93 9.28
N VAL A 874 2.54 24.42 8.27
CA VAL A 874 1.61 23.28 8.43
C VAL A 874 2.28 22.01 8.96
N TRP A 875 3.60 21.88 8.77
CA TRP A 875 4.43 20.78 9.26
C TRP A 875 4.85 20.95 10.73
N GLY A 876 4.44 22.04 11.38
CA GLY A 876 4.73 22.34 12.78
C GLY A 876 6.14 22.88 13.02
N ARG A 877 6.86 23.30 11.96
CA ARG A 877 8.16 23.96 12.07
C ARG A 877 7.96 25.39 12.51
N ARG A 878 8.66 25.78 13.57
CA ARG A 878 8.59 27.12 14.17
C ARG A 878 9.76 27.96 13.70
N ARG A 879 9.50 29.19 13.27
CA ARG A 879 10.52 30.18 12.89
C ARG A 879 10.20 31.54 13.50
N GLU A 880 11.22 32.24 13.96
CA GLU A 880 11.07 33.65 14.32
C GLU A 880 11.02 34.48 13.03
N LEU A 881 10.03 35.34 12.90
CA LEU A 881 9.89 36.17 11.70
C LEU A 881 11.01 37.22 11.63
N GLN A 882 11.57 37.43 10.44
CA GLN A 882 12.56 38.47 10.23
C GLN A 882 11.94 39.84 10.49
N LYS A 883 12.42 40.52 11.54
CA LYS A 883 12.05 41.91 11.83
C LYS A 883 12.64 42.81 10.75
N ALA A 884 11.80 43.29 9.83
CA ALA A 884 12.22 44.33 8.90
C ALA A 884 12.47 45.62 9.69
N LEU A 885 13.73 46.10 9.69
CA LEU A 885 14.06 47.41 10.24
C LEU A 885 13.25 48.47 9.49
N TRP A 886 12.33 49.13 10.20
CA TRP A 886 11.61 50.28 9.69
C TRP A 886 12.62 51.42 9.52
N THR A 887 13.14 51.61 8.30
CA THR A 887 13.81 52.87 7.96
C THR A 887 12.73 53.83 7.49
N ASP A 888 12.40 54.81 8.33
CA ASP A 888 11.62 56.00 7.95
C ASP A 888 12.22 56.61 6.68
N LYS A 889 11.49 56.51 5.57
CA LYS A 889 11.70 57.33 4.37
C LYS A 889 10.37 57.71 3.76
#